data_AF-A0A3D1I989-F1
#
_entry.id   AF-A0A3D1I989-F1
#
_cell.length_a   1.000
_cell.length_b   1.000
_cell.length_c   1.000
_cell.angle_alpha   90.00
_cell.angle_beta   90.00
_cell.angle_gamma   90.00
#
_symmetry.space_group_name_H-M   'P 1'
#
loop_
_entity.id
_entity.type
_entity.pdbx_description
1 polymer ?
#
loop_
_entity_poly.entity_id
_entity_poly.type
_entity_poly.pdbx_seq_one_letter_code
_entity_poly.pdbx_strand_id
1 'polypeptide(L)'
;MVSAAPEPKGWEWLAPLERRQGTYLVELSSAGPAAFGCTVEPQSFRIDAPKGSVALDCRLPGTKRVLAVLADKRDGAILWHRMLEADPDGLVNVATDTRGSVDSVLLLYPIGETRATPDFWEGFDAHRDAVLATLRRSPLGARCRGLVNPLGRNPSYPSEQTSFVPFSPLFRMELERHLRDAYRNFTTAQRAWGLGASELEDFGDLARLVPLWSGKRGVQVLWDPERGKFWPCSTGQSRAWADIRAVMRQAAVRRAASLIAAIKALCDVPVLQEQVDGSDLFTGDLPGLDGLCLQASGATVGQFARSVAAGVSAGLLWKTKAWLVVGRLLLQADDGLDVPSLVQELEAMGVRGAFVPWGPQAKALAARPAGFNSASASFSPKVLPFPVAAFDPAQVQGLPGGWVWLPGPGTGRRLDLGEDYRGYVYDDGTPMTVLWKAVGSERVRLRHTAAKELAFETLDGSDPRPKFFKGGVEVVLGELPLIVRGSPEPPIPEPAIEATVARFDQLAKLGEQMKRVAPSETFAFRQALASLDRSPSAAYEEMRLRFWRLNLLLAAFSWVEAEGAKSLAVGEVAQSPGASGGSVVRLVVPSALNKDPIVATLTLPVRTEVDQELWIAARLPGDQSRFVTLVLQGQRMQLQPTPVSPYGDGFAWYRAGLTKLKTGMVDLRVEVEPADGLDLAFDAVLLAPVGVRPNGPWMPLTPTPSR
;
A
#
# COMPACT_ATOMS: atom_id res chain seq x y z
N MET A 1 -19.22 -11.20 20.91
CA MET A 1 -18.91 -10.15 21.92
C MET A 1 -19.15 -8.78 21.30
N VAL A 2 -19.37 -7.71 22.10
CA VAL A 2 -19.82 -6.40 21.58
C VAL A 2 -18.72 -5.34 21.73
N SER A 3 -18.54 -4.50 20.69
CA SER A 3 -17.74 -3.27 20.69
C SER A 3 -18.66 -2.06 20.59
N ALA A 4 -18.54 -1.06 21.46
CA ALA A 4 -19.37 0.15 21.38
C ALA A 4 -18.50 1.40 21.16
N ALA A 5 -19.03 2.32 20.35
CA ALA A 5 -18.42 3.59 19.97
C ALA A 5 -19.03 4.73 20.81
N PRO A 6 -18.28 5.42 21.70
CA PRO A 6 -18.74 6.58 22.44
C PRO A 6 -18.19 7.92 21.90
N GLU A 7 -19.03 8.95 22.03
CA GLU A 7 -18.58 10.34 22.18
C GLU A 7 -18.14 10.61 23.64
N PRO A 8 -17.29 11.62 23.91
CA PRO A 8 -16.71 11.92 25.23
C PRO A 8 -17.69 12.34 26.35
N LYS A 9 -19.01 12.17 26.19
CA LYS A 9 -20.03 12.57 27.17
C LYS A 9 -21.04 11.48 27.59
N GLY A 10 -20.95 10.24 27.12
CA GLY A 10 -22.04 9.28 27.39
C GLY A 10 -21.63 7.81 27.43
N TRP A 11 -20.87 7.39 28.44
CA TRP A 11 -20.62 5.97 28.73
C TRP A 11 -21.81 5.27 29.42
N GLU A 12 -23.00 5.88 29.41
CA GLU A 12 -24.25 5.36 29.98
C GLU A 12 -24.69 4.01 29.37
N TRP A 13 -24.19 3.68 28.18
CA TRP A 13 -24.40 2.39 27.51
C TRP A 13 -23.68 1.20 28.18
N LEU A 14 -22.69 1.44 29.04
CA LEU A 14 -21.97 0.39 29.75
C LEU A 14 -22.90 -0.40 30.69
N ALA A 15 -23.78 0.29 31.43
CA ALA A 15 -24.64 -0.35 32.43
C ALA A 15 -25.65 -1.37 31.84
N PRO A 16 -26.33 -1.11 30.70
CA PRO A 16 -27.10 -2.12 29.99
C PRO A 16 -26.28 -3.32 29.50
N LEU A 17 -25.03 -3.09 29.08
CA LEU A 17 -24.17 -4.14 28.55
C LEU A 17 -23.62 -5.05 29.66
N GLU A 18 -23.25 -4.47 30.80
CA GLU A 18 -22.83 -5.22 31.99
C GLU A 18 -23.96 -6.07 32.57
N ARG A 19 -25.19 -5.57 32.57
CA ARG A 19 -26.39 -6.35 32.94
C ARG A 19 -26.59 -7.60 32.08
N ARG A 20 -26.15 -7.58 30.82
CA ARG A 20 -26.23 -8.72 29.90
C ARG A 20 -25.07 -9.71 30.05
N GLN A 21 -24.16 -9.48 30.99
CA GLN A 21 -22.99 -10.32 31.23
C GLN A 21 -22.12 -10.52 29.97
N GLY A 22 -22.14 -9.58 29.01
CA GLY A 22 -21.29 -9.64 27.83
C GLY A 22 -19.84 -9.22 28.14
N THR A 23 -18.88 -9.84 27.45
CA THR A 23 -17.50 -9.34 27.37
C THR A 23 -17.42 -8.25 26.31
N TYR A 24 -16.67 -7.18 26.59
CA TYR A 24 -16.61 -5.99 25.72
C TYR A 24 -15.23 -5.35 25.62
N LEU A 25 -15.06 -4.57 24.54
CA LEU A 25 -13.99 -3.58 24.38
C LEU A 25 -14.61 -2.19 24.39
N VAL A 26 -13.85 -1.21 24.86
CA VAL A 26 -14.22 0.21 24.78
C VAL A 26 -13.32 0.89 23.77
N GLU A 27 -13.87 1.32 22.65
CA GLU A 27 -13.12 2.06 21.64
C GLU A 27 -13.36 3.55 21.81
N LEU A 28 -12.32 4.40 21.79
CA LEU A 28 -12.54 5.84 21.63
C LEU A 28 -12.71 6.17 20.14
N SER A 29 -13.97 6.19 19.71
CA SER A 29 -14.33 6.43 18.31
C SER A 29 -14.24 7.89 17.86
N SER A 30 -14.15 8.83 18.80
CA SER A 30 -13.94 10.24 18.46
C SER A 30 -12.59 10.41 17.76
N ALA A 31 -12.55 11.27 16.76
CA ALA A 31 -11.27 11.69 16.18
C ALA A 31 -10.39 12.30 17.28
N GLY A 32 -9.08 12.09 17.17
CA GLY A 32 -8.12 12.85 17.97
C GLY A 32 -8.17 14.33 17.61
N PRO A 33 -7.52 15.19 18.40
CA PRO A 33 -7.34 16.59 18.03
C PRO A 33 -6.59 16.66 16.68
N ALA A 34 -7.00 17.57 15.79
CA ALA A 34 -6.42 17.72 14.46
C ALA A 34 -5.32 18.79 14.47
N ALA A 35 -4.16 18.51 13.87
CA ALA A 35 -3.09 19.48 13.79
C ALA A 35 -3.42 20.59 12.77
N PHE A 36 -3.09 21.84 13.11
CA PHE A 36 -3.13 22.96 12.18
C PHE A 36 -1.78 23.13 11.48
N GLY A 37 -1.79 23.26 10.17
CA GLY A 37 -0.55 23.33 9.37
C GLY A 37 -0.81 23.35 7.88
N CYS A 38 0.22 23.00 7.11
CA CYS A 38 0.20 22.99 5.65
C CYS A 38 0.25 21.56 5.10
N THR A 39 -0.71 21.21 4.23
CA THR A 39 -0.69 19.97 3.44
C THR A 39 0.16 20.18 2.18
N VAL A 40 1.13 19.30 1.95
CA VAL A 40 2.11 19.36 0.85
C VAL A 40 1.98 18.14 -0.05
N GLU A 41 0.86 18.07 -0.76
CA GLU A 41 0.56 16.97 -1.69
C GLU A 41 0.44 17.50 -3.13
N PRO A 42 1.54 17.98 -3.74
CA PRO A 42 1.54 18.58 -5.07
C PRO A 42 1.20 17.60 -6.20
N GLN A 43 1.05 16.31 -5.92
CA GLN A 43 0.50 15.30 -6.83
C GLN A 43 -1.04 15.28 -6.81
N SER A 44 -1.63 15.65 -5.68
CA SER A 44 -3.07 15.61 -5.42
C SER A 44 -3.71 16.98 -5.65
N PHE A 45 -3.02 18.07 -5.33
CA PHE A 45 -3.50 19.44 -5.47
C PHE A 45 -2.83 20.16 -6.65
N ARG A 46 -2.89 19.51 -7.83
CA ARG A 46 -2.26 19.96 -9.07
C ARG A 46 -3.31 20.18 -10.14
N ILE A 47 -3.25 21.33 -10.79
CA ILE A 47 -4.08 21.64 -11.95
C ILE A 47 -3.18 22.09 -13.07
N ASP A 48 -3.29 21.43 -14.21
CA ASP A 48 -2.65 21.90 -15.44
C ASP A 48 -3.30 23.23 -15.84
N ALA A 49 -2.54 24.33 -15.75
CA ALA A 49 -3.08 25.66 -15.95
C ALA A 49 -3.31 25.89 -17.46
N PRO A 50 -4.56 26.18 -17.88
CA PRO A 50 -4.84 26.48 -19.29
C PRO A 50 -4.14 27.76 -19.75
N LYS A 51 -3.92 27.88 -21.06
CA LYS A 51 -3.37 29.10 -21.66
C LYS A 51 -4.42 30.22 -21.60
N GLY A 52 -4.03 31.38 -21.08
CA GLY A 52 -4.89 32.54 -20.93
C GLY A 52 -5.34 32.80 -19.48
N SER A 53 -6.40 33.59 -19.32
CA SER A 53 -7.00 33.93 -18.02
C SER A 53 -8.16 32.98 -17.71
N VAL A 54 -8.07 32.25 -16.61
CA VAL A 54 -9.08 31.28 -16.15
C VAL A 54 -9.28 31.44 -14.64
N ALA A 55 -10.54 31.44 -14.21
CA ALA A 55 -10.92 31.33 -12.80
C ALA A 55 -11.31 29.88 -12.51
N LEU A 56 -10.77 29.34 -11.42
CA LEU A 56 -10.98 27.97 -10.97
C LEU A 56 -11.58 27.99 -9.58
N ASP A 57 -12.66 27.24 -9.38
CA ASP A 57 -13.27 27.02 -8.08
C ASP A 57 -12.79 25.66 -7.54
N CYS A 58 -12.03 25.70 -6.45
CA CYS A 58 -11.44 24.52 -5.83
C CYS A 58 -12.06 24.32 -4.45
N ARG A 59 -12.69 23.17 -4.18
CA ARG A 59 -13.26 22.88 -2.86
C ARG A 59 -12.27 22.07 -2.03
N LEU A 60 -11.80 22.63 -0.93
CA LEU A 60 -10.78 22.05 -0.06
C LEU A 60 -11.30 21.99 1.39
N PRO A 61 -12.07 20.95 1.76
CA PRO A 61 -12.69 20.86 3.08
C PRO A 61 -11.69 20.98 4.24
N GLY A 62 -12.04 21.73 5.29
CA GLY A 62 -11.18 21.94 6.46
C GLY A 62 -10.04 22.95 6.25
N THR A 63 -9.91 23.49 5.04
CA THR A 63 -8.91 24.51 4.70
C THR A 63 -9.40 25.88 5.12
N LYS A 64 -8.53 26.65 5.76
CA LYS A 64 -8.80 28.07 6.09
C LYS A 64 -8.15 28.99 5.06
N ARG A 65 -6.95 28.62 4.58
CA ARG A 65 -6.18 29.39 3.60
C ARG A 65 -5.48 28.47 2.63
N VAL A 66 -5.12 28.97 1.45
CA VAL A 66 -4.36 28.23 0.45
C VAL A 66 -3.21 29.08 -0.04
N LEU A 67 -2.00 28.52 0.00
CA LEU A 67 -0.91 29.05 -0.81
C LEU A 67 -1.05 28.50 -2.23
N ALA A 68 -1.45 29.36 -3.16
CA ALA A 68 -1.50 29.05 -4.58
C ALA A 68 -0.17 29.43 -5.24
N VAL A 69 0.43 28.51 -5.99
CA VAL A 69 1.69 28.71 -6.70
C VAL A 69 1.49 28.33 -8.16
N LEU A 70 1.71 29.27 -9.07
CA LEU A 70 1.83 28.97 -10.49
C LEU A 70 3.30 28.76 -10.83
N ALA A 71 3.63 27.60 -11.38
CA ALA A 71 4.99 27.23 -11.76
C ALA A 71 5.08 26.85 -13.24
N ASP A 72 6.22 27.12 -13.86
CA ASP A 72 6.56 26.62 -15.19
C ASP A 72 6.71 25.09 -15.14
N LYS A 73 6.10 24.36 -16.09
CA LYS A 73 6.21 22.90 -16.14
C LYS A 73 7.61 22.40 -16.51
N ARG A 74 8.43 23.21 -17.17
CA ARG A 74 9.74 22.82 -17.73
C ARG A 74 10.82 22.75 -16.67
N ASP A 75 10.94 23.79 -15.85
CA ASP A 75 11.99 23.95 -14.85
C ASP A 75 11.47 24.11 -13.41
N GLY A 76 10.15 24.21 -13.23
CA GLY A 76 9.53 24.40 -11.91
C GLY A 76 9.69 25.81 -11.35
N ALA A 77 10.12 26.78 -12.18
CA ALA A 77 10.25 28.17 -11.74
C ALA A 77 8.90 28.74 -11.32
N ILE A 78 8.85 29.43 -10.18
CA ILE A 78 7.64 30.08 -9.68
C ILE A 78 7.38 31.33 -10.51
N LEU A 79 6.26 31.34 -11.24
CA LEU A 79 5.80 32.46 -12.03
C LEU A 79 5.07 33.49 -11.15
N TRP A 80 4.24 33.01 -10.22
CA TRP A 80 3.67 33.81 -9.14
C TRP A 80 3.20 32.92 -8.00
N HIS A 81 3.00 33.51 -6.83
CA HIS A 81 2.32 32.87 -5.70
C HIS A 81 1.35 33.85 -5.03
N ARG A 82 0.28 33.33 -4.41
CA ARG A 82 -0.71 34.12 -3.65
C ARG A 82 -1.20 33.33 -2.44
N MET A 83 -1.45 34.02 -1.34
CA MET A 83 -2.24 33.48 -0.24
C MET A 83 -3.70 33.82 -0.50
N LEU A 84 -4.56 32.81 -0.46
CA LEU A 84 -6.00 32.94 -0.68
C LEU A 84 -6.74 32.46 0.57
N GLU A 85 -7.79 33.16 0.96
CA GLU A 85 -8.70 32.71 2.02
C GLU A 85 -9.71 31.72 1.42
N ALA A 86 -10.05 30.69 2.19
CA ALA A 86 -11.14 29.78 1.87
C ALA A 86 -12.43 30.25 2.54
N ASP A 87 -13.57 29.98 1.91
CA ASP A 87 -14.87 30.18 2.56
C ASP A 87 -15.11 29.11 3.65
N PRO A 88 -16.18 29.22 4.47
CA PRO A 88 -16.49 28.23 5.50
C PRO A 88 -16.69 26.79 5.00
N ASP A 89 -17.03 26.60 3.72
CA ASP A 89 -17.21 25.30 3.07
C ASP A 89 -15.91 24.78 2.40
N GLY A 90 -14.81 25.53 2.55
CA GLY A 90 -13.50 25.24 1.99
C GLY A 90 -13.34 25.64 0.53
N LEU A 91 -14.25 26.42 -0.06
CA LEU A 91 -14.16 26.86 -1.45
C LEU A 91 -13.11 27.97 -1.60
N VAL A 92 -12.28 27.84 -2.63
CA VAL A 92 -11.23 28.79 -2.98
C VAL A 92 -11.35 29.12 -4.46
N ASN A 93 -11.50 30.41 -4.78
CA ASN A 93 -11.47 30.91 -6.14
C ASN A 93 -10.04 31.31 -6.51
N VAL A 94 -9.48 30.68 -7.54
CA VAL A 94 -8.13 30.95 -8.04
C VAL A 94 -8.21 31.48 -9.45
N ALA A 95 -7.82 32.73 -9.65
CA ALA A 95 -7.65 33.29 -10.98
C ALA A 95 -6.20 33.14 -11.44
N THR A 96 -5.98 32.40 -12.54
CA THR A 96 -4.69 32.24 -13.20
C THR A 96 -4.68 33.03 -14.51
N ASP A 97 -3.67 33.86 -14.75
CA ASP A 97 -3.41 34.46 -16.08
C ASP A 97 -1.99 34.09 -16.52
N THR A 98 -1.89 33.20 -17.51
CA THR A 98 -0.61 32.72 -18.05
C THR A 98 -0.10 33.59 -19.22
N ARG A 99 -0.83 34.65 -19.62
CA ARG A 99 -0.55 35.49 -20.81
C ARG A 99 -0.22 34.71 -22.10
N GLY A 100 -0.63 33.43 -22.18
CA GLY A 100 -0.58 32.60 -23.38
C GLY A 100 0.76 31.98 -23.77
N SER A 101 1.89 32.24 -23.09
CA SER A 101 3.22 31.86 -23.60
C SER A 101 3.93 30.71 -22.88
N VAL A 102 3.55 30.35 -21.64
CA VAL A 102 4.27 29.37 -20.82
C VAL A 102 3.36 28.21 -20.43
N ASP A 103 3.78 26.97 -20.72
CA ASP A 103 3.09 25.78 -20.24
C ASP A 103 3.27 25.69 -18.72
N SER A 104 2.19 25.97 -17.98
CA SER A 104 2.25 26.19 -16.54
C SER A 104 1.41 25.19 -15.77
N VAL A 105 1.70 25.04 -14.49
CA VAL A 105 0.92 24.24 -13.54
C VAL A 105 0.59 25.08 -12.33
N LEU A 106 -0.68 25.01 -11.91
CA LEU A 106 -1.13 25.56 -10.63
C LEU A 106 -1.02 24.46 -9.56
N LEU A 107 -0.33 24.79 -8.48
CA LEU A 107 -0.18 23.97 -7.29
C LEU A 107 -0.86 24.68 -6.13
N LEU A 108 -1.71 23.95 -5.39
CA LEU A 108 -2.39 24.46 -4.22
C LEU A 108 -1.83 23.77 -2.98
N TYR A 109 -1.45 24.54 -1.97
CA TYR A 109 -0.99 24.04 -0.68
C TYR A 109 -2.00 24.46 0.40
N PRO A 110 -2.95 23.56 0.75
CA PRO A 110 -3.97 23.86 1.74
C PRO A 110 -3.38 24.08 3.14
N ILE A 111 -3.87 25.10 3.84
CA ILE A 111 -3.51 25.45 5.21
C ILE A 111 -4.76 25.41 6.07
N GLY A 112 -4.79 24.50 7.03
CA GLY A 112 -5.99 24.19 7.79
C GLY A 112 -5.75 23.15 8.87
N GLU A 113 -6.85 22.75 9.50
CA GLU A 113 -6.85 21.60 10.41
C GLU A 113 -7.07 20.34 9.58
N THR A 114 -6.20 19.34 9.73
CA THR A 114 -6.35 18.06 9.03
C THR A 114 -6.52 16.92 10.01
N ARG A 115 -7.53 16.07 9.76
CA ARG A 115 -7.71 14.82 10.51
C ARG A 115 -6.67 13.76 10.12
N ALA A 116 -5.96 13.94 9.00
CA ALA A 116 -4.88 13.04 8.60
C ALA A 116 -3.66 13.11 9.53
N THR A 117 -3.49 14.20 10.28
CA THR A 117 -2.38 14.36 11.22
C THR A 117 -2.93 14.73 12.59
N PRO A 118 -2.84 13.81 13.58
CA PRO A 118 -3.23 14.11 14.95
C PRO A 118 -2.35 15.24 15.52
N ASP A 119 -2.92 16.07 16.38
CA ASP A 119 -2.19 17.09 17.11
C ASP A 119 -1.53 16.50 18.36
N PHE A 120 -0.20 16.39 18.31
CA PHE A 120 0.63 15.93 19.43
C PHE A 120 1.15 17.07 20.32
N TRP A 121 0.75 18.31 20.02
CA TRP A 121 1.26 19.51 20.66
C TRP A 121 0.12 20.25 21.38
N GLU A 122 -0.55 21.21 20.72
CA GLU A 122 -1.47 22.14 21.40
C GLU A 122 -2.72 21.42 21.93
N GLY A 123 -3.33 20.56 21.11
CA GLY A 123 -4.56 19.86 21.44
C GLY A 123 -4.38 18.60 22.29
N PHE A 124 -3.15 18.09 22.43
CA PHE A 124 -2.92 16.79 23.06
C PHE A 124 -3.25 16.78 24.57
N ASP A 125 -2.81 17.79 25.32
CA ASP A 125 -3.00 17.81 26.76
C ASP A 125 -4.49 17.90 27.14
N ALA A 126 -5.25 18.73 26.44
CA ALA A 126 -6.69 18.82 26.62
C ALA A 126 -7.40 17.49 26.28
N HIS A 127 -6.98 16.81 25.21
CA HIS A 127 -7.50 15.48 24.85
C HIS A 127 -7.17 14.45 25.92
N ARG A 128 -5.90 14.35 26.36
CA ARG A 128 -5.46 13.46 27.45
C ARG A 128 -6.34 13.66 28.68
N ASP A 129 -6.48 14.89 29.13
CA ASP A 129 -7.20 15.20 30.37
C ASP A 129 -8.69 14.89 30.24
N ALA A 130 -9.30 15.11 29.07
CA ALA A 130 -10.67 14.72 28.79
C ALA A 130 -10.88 13.20 28.82
N VAL A 131 -9.96 12.43 28.23
CA VAL A 131 -9.98 10.96 28.26
C VAL A 131 -9.86 10.44 29.70
N LEU A 132 -8.88 10.93 30.45
CA LEU A 132 -8.65 10.51 31.84
C LEU A 132 -9.81 10.92 32.76
N ALA A 133 -10.38 12.12 32.58
CA ALA A 133 -11.56 12.55 33.33
C ALA A 133 -12.79 11.68 33.03
N THR A 134 -12.92 11.20 31.79
CA THR A 134 -14.01 10.30 31.39
C THR A 134 -13.85 8.93 32.03
N LEU A 135 -12.66 8.35 31.97
CA LEU A 135 -12.33 7.09 32.63
C LEU A 135 -12.56 7.14 34.15
N ARG A 136 -12.25 8.26 34.81
CA ARG A 136 -12.51 8.46 36.25
C ARG A 136 -14.01 8.48 36.58
N ARG A 137 -14.83 9.11 35.73
CA ARG A 137 -16.28 9.25 35.94
C ARG A 137 -17.04 7.97 35.60
N SER A 138 -16.50 7.14 34.74
CA SER A 138 -17.15 5.93 34.23
C SER A 138 -16.19 4.74 34.32
N PRO A 139 -15.97 4.19 35.52
CA PRO A 139 -15.04 3.09 35.71
C PRO A 139 -15.47 1.87 34.88
N LEU A 140 -14.48 1.21 34.29
CA LEU A 140 -14.67 0.00 33.49
C LEU A 140 -14.97 -1.20 34.40
N GLY A 141 -16.02 -1.96 34.11
CA GLY A 141 -16.35 -3.15 34.88
C GLY A 141 -15.49 -4.38 34.54
N ALA A 142 -15.61 -5.43 35.36
CA ALA A 142 -14.78 -6.65 35.31
C ALA A 142 -14.83 -7.46 33.99
N ARG A 143 -15.79 -7.17 33.11
CA ARG A 143 -15.94 -7.82 31.80
C ARG A 143 -15.35 -7.01 30.63
N CYS A 144 -14.80 -5.83 30.91
CA CYS A 144 -13.96 -5.11 29.96
C CYS A 144 -12.71 -5.94 29.64
N ARG A 145 -12.31 -5.98 28.37
CA ARG A 145 -11.08 -6.67 27.92
C ARG A 145 -10.04 -5.73 27.32
N GLY A 146 -10.35 -4.45 27.27
CA GLY A 146 -9.38 -3.45 26.87
C GLY A 146 -10.01 -2.16 26.37
N LEU A 147 -9.15 -1.15 26.28
CA LEU A 147 -9.43 0.15 25.72
C LEU A 147 -8.71 0.27 24.38
N VAL A 148 -9.42 0.70 23.35
CA VAL A 148 -8.93 0.78 21.97
C VAL A 148 -8.83 2.25 21.53
N ASN A 149 -7.77 2.60 20.80
CA ASN A 149 -7.55 3.93 20.21
C ASN A 149 -7.46 5.06 21.26
N PRO A 150 -6.53 5.03 22.23
CA PRO A 150 -6.44 6.05 23.28
C PRO A 150 -6.28 7.48 22.73
N LEU A 151 -5.61 7.65 21.58
CA LEU A 151 -5.45 8.94 20.88
C LEU A 151 -6.68 9.36 20.05
N GLY A 152 -7.78 8.61 20.14
CA GLY A 152 -8.89 8.70 19.20
C GLY A 152 -8.62 7.94 17.90
N ARG A 153 -9.65 7.84 17.07
CA ARG A 153 -9.58 7.17 15.77
C ARG A 153 -9.07 8.16 14.72
N ASN A 154 -7.84 7.96 14.25
CA ASN A 154 -7.22 8.80 13.24
C ASN A 154 -6.99 8.00 11.95
N PRO A 155 -7.27 8.58 10.76
CA PRO A 155 -7.13 7.89 9.47
C PRO A 155 -5.67 7.61 9.10
N SER A 156 -4.72 8.35 9.68
CA SER A 156 -3.29 8.15 9.46
C SER A 156 -2.47 8.63 10.65
N TYR A 157 -1.23 8.17 10.70
CA TYR A 157 -0.22 8.57 11.67
C TYR A 157 1.09 8.93 10.93
N PRO A 158 2.01 9.66 11.58
CA PRO A 158 3.28 10.02 10.96
C PRO A 158 4.04 8.80 10.42
N SER A 159 4.41 8.84 9.14
CA SER A 159 5.13 7.80 8.40
C SER A 159 6.06 8.44 7.36
N GLU A 160 6.80 7.61 6.62
CA GLU A 160 7.64 8.07 5.50
C GLU A 160 6.85 8.72 4.35
N GLN A 161 5.53 8.53 4.30
CA GLN A 161 4.67 9.16 3.29
C GLN A 161 4.02 10.45 3.79
N THR A 162 4.19 10.81 5.07
CA THR A 162 3.62 12.03 5.63
C THR A 162 4.08 13.26 4.85
N SER A 163 3.07 14.00 4.39
CA SER A 163 3.22 15.17 3.53
C SER A 163 2.47 16.36 4.14
N PHE A 164 2.68 16.58 5.43
CA PHE A 164 2.05 17.66 6.20
C PHE A 164 3.08 18.29 7.14
N VAL A 165 3.04 19.61 7.30
CA VAL A 165 3.94 20.37 8.19
C VAL A 165 3.10 21.15 9.20
N PRO A 166 3.13 20.79 10.51
CA PRO A 166 2.43 21.52 11.55
C PRO A 166 2.97 22.96 11.71
N PHE A 167 2.08 23.89 12.06
CA PHE A 167 2.44 25.28 12.37
C PHE A 167 2.53 25.58 13.87
N SER A 168 2.30 24.58 14.73
CA SER A 168 2.37 24.74 16.18
C SER A 168 3.74 25.31 16.61
N PRO A 169 3.77 26.33 17.49
CA PRO A 169 5.01 26.80 18.10
C PRO A 169 5.78 25.69 18.84
N LEU A 170 5.07 24.79 19.53
CA LEU A 170 5.68 23.65 20.21
C LEU A 170 6.32 22.66 19.22
N PHE A 171 5.69 22.41 18.06
CA PHE A 171 6.31 21.62 16.99
C PHE A 171 7.61 22.27 16.51
N ARG A 172 7.60 23.58 16.25
CA ARG A 172 8.79 24.32 15.79
C ARG A 172 9.91 24.28 16.82
N MET A 173 9.61 24.41 18.11
CA MET A 173 10.60 24.23 19.17
C MET A 173 11.20 22.83 19.20
N GLU A 174 10.38 21.78 19.05
CA GLU A 174 10.88 20.40 19.00
C GLU A 174 11.71 20.13 17.73
N LEU A 175 11.34 20.73 16.59
CA LEU A 175 12.11 20.67 15.36
C LEU A 175 13.43 21.40 15.48
N GLU A 176 13.43 22.62 16.02
CA GLU A 176 14.65 23.37 16.29
C GLU A 176 15.62 22.57 17.18
N ARG A 177 15.10 21.98 18.26
CA ARG A 177 15.91 21.13 19.15
C ARG A 177 16.48 19.93 18.40
N HIS A 178 15.65 19.24 17.61
CA HIS A 178 16.11 18.11 16.80
C HIS A 178 17.24 18.51 15.85
N LEU A 179 17.12 19.66 15.18
CA LEU A 179 18.16 20.15 14.28
C LEU A 179 19.46 20.48 15.03
N ARG A 180 19.37 21.07 16.22
CA ARG A 180 20.54 21.34 17.08
C ARG A 180 21.24 20.06 17.52
N ASP A 181 20.48 18.99 17.81
CA ASP A 181 21.01 17.71 18.24
C ASP A 181 21.62 16.92 17.05
N ALA A 182 20.96 16.96 15.89
CA ALA A 182 21.35 16.19 14.70
C ALA A 182 22.53 16.83 13.94
N TYR A 183 22.65 18.16 13.99
CA TYR A 183 23.65 18.90 13.22
C TYR A 183 24.59 19.69 14.11
N ARG A 184 25.90 19.56 13.84
CA ARG A 184 26.97 20.23 14.61
C ARG A 184 26.78 21.75 14.70
N ASN A 185 26.27 22.38 13.66
CA ASN A 185 25.99 23.81 13.59
C ASN A 185 24.94 24.12 12.52
N PHE A 186 24.42 25.34 12.57
CA PHE A 186 23.40 25.86 11.67
C PHE A 186 23.78 25.71 10.18
N THR A 187 25.01 26.08 9.80
CA THR A 187 25.47 25.99 8.41
C THR A 187 25.44 24.56 7.87
N THR A 188 25.68 23.57 8.73
CA THR A 188 25.61 22.15 8.35
C THR A 188 24.17 21.71 8.15
N ALA A 189 23.25 22.16 9.00
CA ALA A 189 21.81 21.91 8.82
C ALA A 189 21.28 22.56 7.53
N GLN A 190 21.63 23.82 7.28
CA GLN A 190 21.27 24.55 6.05
C GLN A 190 21.73 23.80 4.80
N ARG A 191 22.98 23.33 4.77
CA ARG A 191 23.50 22.51 3.66
C ARG A 191 22.80 21.17 3.52
N ALA A 192 22.52 20.50 4.65
CA ALA A 192 21.78 19.23 4.65
C ALA A 192 20.34 19.38 4.12
N TRP A 193 19.75 20.55 4.30
CA TRP A 193 18.44 20.90 3.73
C TRP A 193 18.52 21.35 2.26
N GLY A 194 19.71 21.36 1.67
CA GLY A 194 19.95 21.69 0.27
C GLY A 194 19.85 23.18 -0.02
N LEU A 195 19.92 24.05 1.00
CA LEU A 195 19.84 25.49 0.85
C LEU A 195 21.21 26.08 0.47
N GLY A 196 21.19 27.02 -0.49
CA GLY A 196 22.34 27.87 -0.80
C GLY A 196 22.59 28.94 0.26
N ALA A 197 23.43 29.93 -0.06
CA ALA A 197 23.57 31.13 0.77
C ALA A 197 22.20 31.81 0.94
N SER A 198 21.78 32.02 2.18
CA SER A 198 20.49 32.60 2.54
C SER A 198 20.64 33.60 3.68
N GLU A 199 19.62 34.42 3.91
CA GLU A 199 19.52 35.35 5.04
C GLU A 199 18.99 34.65 6.31
N LEU A 200 18.98 33.31 6.34
CA LEU A 200 18.56 32.56 7.53
C LEU A 200 19.71 32.60 8.55
N GLU A 201 19.40 32.94 9.79
CA GLU A 201 20.43 33.21 10.80
C GLU A 201 20.62 32.04 11.78
N ASP A 202 19.56 31.29 12.07
CA ASP A 202 19.56 30.27 13.11
C ASP A 202 18.64 29.07 12.84
N PHE A 203 18.68 28.11 13.76
CA PHE A 203 17.86 26.91 13.68
C PHE A 203 16.35 27.19 13.79
N GLY A 204 15.94 28.27 14.45
CA GLY A 204 14.53 28.65 14.56
C GLY A 204 13.98 29.11 13.22
N ASP A 205 14.79 29.86 12.46
CA ASP A 205 14.50 30.24 11.08
C ASP A 205 14.35 29.01 10.16
N LEU A 206 15.17 27.96 10.33
CA LEU A 206 14.99 26.70 9.60
C LEU A 206 13.74 25.92 10.03
N ALA A 207 13.47 25.84 11.33
CA ALA A 207 12.35 25.09 11.88
C ALA A 207 10.98 25.65 11.47
N ARG A 208 10.93 26.89 10.96
CA ARG A 208 9.72 27.51 10.42
C ARG A 208 9.42 27.10 8.97
N LEU A 209 10.41 26.62 8.22
CA LEU A 209 10.27 26.41 6.79
C LEU A 209 9.41 25.19 6.44
N VAL A 210 8.67 25.32 5.34
CA VAL A 210 7.78 24.29 4.79
C VAL A 210 8.29 23.87 3.42
N PRO A 211 8.69 22.59 3.22
CA PRO A 211 8.97 22.08 1.88
C PRO A 211 7.73 22.19 1.00
N LEU A 212 7.86 22.67 -0.22
CA LEU A 212 6.76 22.71 -1.20
C LEU A 212 6.88 21.63 -2.28
N TRP A 213 7.50 20.52 -1.92
CA TRP A 213 7.61 19.32 -2.76
C TRP A 213 7.28 18.08 -1.95
N SER A 214 6.84 17.01 -2.60
CA SER A 214 6.77 15.66 -2.03
C SER A 214 7.18 14.66 -3.10
N GLY A 215 8.12 13.77 -2.76
CA GLY A 215 8.78 12.91 -3.75
C GLY A 215 9.40 13.72 -4.90
N LYS A 216 8.96 13.46 -6.13
CA LYS A 216 9.42 14.13 -7.36
C LYS A 216 8.51 15.26 -7.84
N ARG A 217 7.46 15.61 -7.08
CA ARG A 217 6.43 16.59 -7.46
C ARG A 217 6.49 17.84 -6.59
N GLY A 218 6.03 18.97 -7.11
CA GLY A 218 6.01 20.27 -6.42
C GLY A 218 7.07 21.24 -6.94
N VAL A 219 7.33 22.29 -6.17
CA VAL A 219 8.37 23.29 -6.47
C VAL A 219 9.56 23.12 -5.52
N GLN A 220 10.78 23.27 -6.06
CA GLN A 220 12.03 23.00 -5.34
C GLN A 220 12.42 24.15 -4.41
N VAL A 221 11.51 24.54 -3.52
CA VAL A 221 11.68 25.65 -2.58
C VAL A 221 11.16 25.30 -1.19
N LEU A 222 11.81 25.88 -0.19
CA LEU A 222 11.34 25.94 1.18
C LEU A 222 10.63 27.27 1.40
N TRP A 223 9.37 27.22 1.84
CA TRP A 223 8.55 28.40 2.08
C TRP A 223 8.55 28.79 3.55
N ASP A 224 8.73 30.08 3.82
CA ASP A 224 8.58 30.67 5.15
C ASP A 224 7.17 31.28 5.29
N PRO A 225 6.27 30.67 6.08
CA PRO A 225 4.91 31.15 6.25
C PRO A 225 4.78 32.49 6.98
N GLU A 226 5.78 32.92 7.75
CA GLU A 226 5.74 34.21 8.45
C GLU A 226 6.31 35.33 7.59
N ARG A 227 7.44 35.07 6.91
CA ARG A 227 8.09 36.07 6.06
C ARG A 227 7.49 36.12 4.64
N GLY A 228 6.71 35.12 4.24
CA GLY A 228 6.20 34.97 2.88
C GLY A 228 7.32 34.77 1.83
N LYS A 229 8.51 34.35 2.27
CA LYS A 229 9.71 34.19 1.42
C LYS A 229 9.87 32.74 0.96
N PHE A 230 10.48 32.56 -0.21
CA PHE A 230 10.84 31.24 -0.76
C PHE A 230 12.34 31.12 -0.87
N TRP A 231 12.85 29.97 -0.43
CA TRP A 231 14.27 29.65 -0.47
C TRP A 231 14.50 28.48 -1.42
N PRO A 232 15.15 28.70 -2.57
CA PRO A 232 15.51 27.62 -3.49
C PRO A 232 16.36 26.55 -2.79
N CYS A 233 16.07 25.29 -3.08
CA CYS A 233 16.79 24.16 -2.49
C CYS A 233 16.99 23.02 -3.49
N SER A 234 18.02 22.21 -3.27
CA SER A 234 18.25 20.99 -4.04
C SER A 234 17.48 19.82 -3.42
N THR A 235 16.37 19.40 -4.04
CA THR A 235 15.47 18.38 -3.47
C THR A 235 16.06 16.97 -3.46
N GLY A 236 16.93 16.64 -4.43
CA GLY A 236 17.50 15.29 -4.56
C GLY A 236 18.42 14.86 -3.41
N GLN A 237 18.89 15.81 -2.60
CA GLN A 237 19.76 15.56 -1.44
C GLN A 237 19.23 16.18 -0.14
N SER A 238 18.06 16.84 -0.17
CA SER A 238 17.52 17.56 0.99
C SER A 238 17.03 16.60 2.07
N ARG A 239 17.45 16.84 3.31
CA ARG A 239 16.99 16.11 4.51
C ARG A 239 15.76 16.74 5.19
N ALA A 240 15.22 17.84 4.66
CA ALA A 240 14.14 18.58 5.31
C ALA A 240 12.93 17.71 5.68
N TRP A 241 12.45 16.88 4.75
CA TRP A 241 11.35 15.94 5.02
C TRP A 241 11.71 14.87 6.05
N ALA A 242 12.92 14.32 5.98
CA ALA A 242 13.36 13.29 6.92
C ALA A 242 13.37 13.84 8.36
N ASP A 243 13.88 15.05 8.55
CA ASP A 243 13.95 15.69 9.86
C ASP A 243 12.55 16.06 10.38
N ILE A 244 11.69 16.64 9.54
CA ILE A 244 10.28 16.95 9.89
C ILE A 244 9.53 15.68 10.32
N ARG A 245 9.60 14.62 9.51
CA ARG A 245 8.92 13.34 9.78
C ARG A 245 9.47 12.68 11.04
N ALA A 246 10.77 12.76 11.27
CA ALA A 246 11.40 12.24 12.49
C ALA A 246 10.81 12.93 13.75
N VAL A 247 10.68 14.26 13.75
CA VAL A 247 10.10 14.98 14.89
C VAL A 247 8.62 14.65 15.08
N MET A 248 7.84 14.61 14.01
CA MET A 248 6.43 14.20 14.08
C MET A 248 6.28 12.80 14.68
N ARG A 249 7.09 11.84 14.23
CA ARG A 249 7.09 10.46 14.74
C ARG A 249 7.51 10.41 16.21
N GLN A 250 8.57 11.11 16.59
CA GLN A 250 9.02 11.15 17.98
C GLN A 250 7.98 11.75 18.92
N ALA A 251 7.31 12.84 18.50
CA ALA A 251 6.21 13.43 19.25
C ALA A 251 5.07 12.43 19.43
N ALA A 252 4.65 11.76 18.35
CA ALA A 252 3.61 10.73 18.38
C ALA A 252 3.94 9.61 19.39
N VAL A 253 5.15 9.03 19.33
CA VAL A 253 5.59 7.97 20.26
C VAL A 253 5.57 8.45 21.70
N ARG A 254 6.18 9.61 22.00
CA ARG A 254 6.26 10.14 23.37
C ARG A 254 4.88 10.39 23.96
N ARG A 255 3.99 11.03 23.20
CA ARG A 255 2.65 11.38 23.66
C ARG A 255 1.75 10.15 23.79
N ALA A 256 1.80 9.23 22.84
CA ALA A 256 1.09 7.95 22.93
C ALA A 256 1.51 7.17 24.18
N ALA A 257 2.81 6.97 24.39
CA ALA A 257 3.34 6.24 25.55
C ALA A 257 2.94 6.90 26.88
N SER A 258 3.02 8.24 26.96
CA SER A 258 2.61 8.98 28.15
C SER A 258 1.12 8.84 28.46
N LEU A 259 0.25 8.88 27.44
CA LEU A 259 -1.19 8.69 27.62
C LEU A 259 -1.51 7.25 28.04
N ILE A 260 -0.90 6.26 27.40
CA ILE A 260 -1.08 4.84 27.72
C ILE A 260 -0.69 4.57 29.19
N ALA A 261 0.46 5.10 29.63
CA ALA A 261 0.90 4.97 31.01
C ALA A 261 -0.10 5.60 31.99
N ALA A 262 -0.64 6.78 31.68
CA ALA A 262 -1.63 7.45 32.50
C ALA A 262 -2.97 6.70 32.56
N ILE A 263 -3.40 6.10 31.45
CA ILE A 263 -4.59 5.24 31.39
C ILE A 263 -4.38 4.01 32.28
N LYS A 264 -3.26 3.31 32.14
CA LYS A 264 -2.95 2.12 32.95
C LYS A 264 -2.83 2.40 34.44
N ALA A 265 -2.33 3.57 34.81
CA ALA A 265 -2.31 4.00 36.21
C ALA A 265 -3.72 4.23 36.79
N LEU A 266 -4.71 4.46 35.93
CA LEU A 266 -6.09 4.71 36.32
C LEU A 266 -6.98 3.46 36.22
N CYS A 267 -6.82 2.64 35.18
CA CYS A 267 -7.54 1.41 34.97
C CYS A 267 -6.60 0.27 34.56
N ASP A 268 -6.72 -0.87 35.26
CA ASP A 268 -5.95 -2.08 34.98
C ASP A 268 -6.61 -2.90 33.85
N VAL A 269 -6.59 -2.35 32.64
CA VAL A 269 -7.07 -3.03 31.42
C VAL A 269 -6.04 -2.93 30.30
N PRO A 270 -6.00 -3.90 29.37
CA PRO A 270 -5.16 -3.80 28.20
C PRO A 270 -5.48 -2.56 27.37
N VAL A 271 -4.46 -1.86 26.88
CA VAL A 271 -4.58 -0.74 25.96
C VAL A 271 -4.12 -1.19 24.57
N LEU A 272 -5.03 -1.12 23.62
CA LEU A 272 -4.85 -1.56 22.25
C LEU A 272 -4.96 -0.37 21.29
N GLN A 273 -4.37 -0.52 20.11
CA GLN A 273 -4.47 0.47 19.04
C GLN A 273 -4.95 -0.20 17.76
N GLU A 274 -5.91 0.40 17.07
CA GLU A 274 -6.31 -0.05 15.74
C GLU A 274 -5.12 0.03 14.79
N GLN A 275 -4.84 -1.06 14.07
CA GLN A 275 -3.81 -1.04 13.05
C GLN A 275 -4.26 -0.12 11.91
N VAL A 276 -3.39 0.82 11.56
CA VAL A 276 -3.60 1.77 10.48
C VAL A 276 -2.64 1.45 9.36
N ASP A 277 -3.15 1.30 8.15
CA ASP A 277 -2.34 0.95 6.98
C ASP A 277 -1.28 2.02 6.72
N GLY A 278 -0.07 1.57 6.39
CA GLY A 278 1.08 2.44 6.13
C GLY A 278 1.67 3.13 7.37
N SER A 279 1.12 2.89 8.57
CA SER A 279 1.70 3.35 9.83
C SER A 279 2.51 2.23 10.49
N ASP A 280 3.78 2.49 10.72
CA ASP A 280 4.65 1.63 11.53
C ASP A 280 4.77 2.11 12.98
N LEU A 281 4.01 3.14 13.36
CA LEU A 281 4.06 3.74 14.70
C LEU A 281 3.73 2.72 15.80
N PHE A 282 2.80 1.81 15.50
CA PHE A 282 2.29 0.80 16.43
C PHE A 282 2.75 -0.61 16.10
N THR A 283 3.59 -0.78 15.07
CA THR A 283 4.14 -2.09 14.71
C THR A 283 5.49 -2.35 15.39
N GLY A 284 5.99 -1.40 16.18
CA GLY A 284 7.17 -1.53 17.04
C GLY A 284 6.85 -1.52 18.54
N ASP A 285 7.90 -1.59 19.37
CA ASP A 285 7.82 -1.60 20.85
C ASP A 285 7.37 -0.24 21.41
N LEU A 286 6.14 0.23 21.12
CA LEU A 286 5.56 1.41 21.76
C LEU A 286 5.40 1.13 23.27
N PRO A 287 6.10 1.86 24.16
CA PRO A 287 6.08 1.52 25.57
C PRO A 287 4.67 1.52 26.16
N GLY A 288 4.31 0.41 26.80
CA GLY A 288 3.05 0.24 27.49
C GLY A 288 1.87 -0.14 26.58
N LEU A 289 2.00 -0.18 25.26
CA LEU A 289 0.95 -0.71 24.39
C LEU A 289 0.87 -2.24 24.53
N ASP A 290 -0.33 -2.80 24.74
CA ASP A 290 -0.49 -4.24 24.98
C ASP A 290 -0.74 -5.04 23.69
N GLY A 291 -1.17 -4.39 22.61
CA GLY A 291 -1.44 -5.07 21.36
C GLY A 291 -2.16 -4.25 20.30
N LEU A 292 -2.58 -4.96 19.25
CA LEU A 292 -3.25 -4.40 18.09
C LEU A 292 -4.72 -4.82 18.03
N CYS A 293 -5.55 -3.85 17.73
CA CYS A 293 -6.94 -4.03 17.38
C CYS A 293 -7.06 -4.07 15.85
N LEU A 294 -7.79 -5.05 15.32
CA LEU A 294 -7.93 -5.33 13.90
C LEU A 294 -9.38 -5.12 13.48
N GLN A 295 -9.57 -4.63 12.26
CA GLN A 295 -10.88 -4.61 11.61
C GLN A 295 -10.93 -5.76 10.60
N ALA A 296 -11.95 -6.60 10.70
CA ALA A 296 -12.13 -7.75 9.81
C ALA A 296 -13.39 -7.57 8.96
N SER A 297 -13.24 -7.73 7.65
CA SER A 297 -14.32 -7.56 6.68
C SER A 297 -14.11 -8.45 5.45
N GLY A 298 -15.20 -8.95 4.88
CA GLY A 298 -15.19 -9.75 3.66
C GLY A 298 -16.51 -10.47 3.45
N ALA A 299 -16.66 -11.15 2.31
CA ALA A 299 -17.77 -12.06 2.02
C ALA A 299 -17.41 -13.53 2.28
N THR A 300 -16.12 -13.87 2.34
CA THR A 300 -15.64 -15.25 2.58
C THR A 300 -14.61 -15.29 3.71
N VAL A 301 -14.42 -16.45 4.35
CA VAL A 301 -13.41 -16.65 5.42
C VAL A 301 -12.02 -16.18 4.97
N GLY A 302 -11.60 -16.53 3.76
CA GLY A 302 -10.32 -16.10 3.21
C GLY A 302 -10.22 -14.58 3.00
N GLN A 303 -11.31 -13.89 2.67
CA GLN A 303 -11.32 -12.42 2.58
C GLN A 303 -11.20 -11.76 3.96
N PHE A 304 -11.88 -12.31 4.98
CA PHE A 304 -11.69 -11.85 6.36
C PHE A 304 -10.24 -12.05 6.83
N ALA A 305 -9.66 -13.24 6.60
CA ALA A 305 -8.26 -13.53 6.93
C ALA A 305 -7.31 -12.54 6.24
N ARG A 306 -7.50 -12.29 4.94
CA ARG A 306 -6.72 -11.29 4.19
C ARG A 306 -6.85 -9.88 4.78
N SER A 307 -8.05 -9.46 5.19
CA SER A 307 -8.28 -8.10 5.73
C SER A 307 -7.52 -7.81 7.03
N VAL A 308 -7.22 -8.84 7.82
CA VAL A 308 -6.49 -8.70 9.09
C VAL A 308 -5.01 -9.04 8.99
N ALA A 309 -4.56 -9.58 7.86
CA ALA A 309 -3.27 -10.24 7.72
C ALA A 309 -2.07 -9.33 8.02
N ALA A 310 -2.11 -8.08 7.54
CA ALA A 310 -1.04 -7.10 7.76
C ALA A 310 -0.91 -6.76 9.25
N GLY A 311 -2.03 -6.51 9.94
CA GLY A 311 -2.03 -6.24 11.37
C GLY A 311 -1.67 -7.44 12.24
N VAL A 312 -2.09 -8.66 11.85
CA VAL A 312 -1.63 -9.90 12.51
C VAL A 312 -0.13 -10.06 12.37
N SER A 313 0.41 -9.92 11.15
CA SER A 313 1.84 -10.02 10.88
C SER A 313 2.64 -9.02 11.70
N ALA A 314 2.20 -7.76 11.71
CA ALA A 314 2.82 -6.71 12.50
C ALA A 314 2.88 -7.04 13.99
N GLY A 315 1.77 -7.52 14.59
CA GLY A 315 1.77 -7.85 16.02
C GLY A 315 2.54 -9.12 16.37
N LEU A 316 2.62 -10.10 15.48
CA LEU A 316 3.43 -11.31 15.69
C LEU A 316 4.95 -11.03 15.61
N LEU A 317 5.36 -9.94 14.97
CA LEU A 317 6.75 -9.49 14.88
C LEU A 317 7.21 -8.65 16.09
N TRP A 318 6.31 -8.32 17.02
CA TRP A 318 6.71 -7.62 18.24
C TRP A 318 7.67 -8.46 19.08
N LYS A 319 8.63 -7.82 19.75
CA LYS A 319 9.56 -8.52 20.65
C LYS A 319 8.84 -9.07 21.88
N THR A 320 7.83 -8.34 22.35
CA THR A 320 6.90 -8.77 23.38
C THR A 320 5.61 -9.27 22.74
N LYS A 321 5.05 -10.37 23.26
CA LYS A 321 3.79 -10.92 22.74
C LYS A 321 2.68 -9.87 22.74
N ALA A 322 2.22 -9.51 21.55
CA ALA A 322 1.11 -8.58 21.35
C ALA A 322 -0.24 -9.28 21.55
N TRP A 323 -1.20 -8.58 22.16
CA TRP A 323 -2.60 -8.96 22.09
C TRP A 323 -3.16 -8.66 20.69
N LEU A 324 -3.59 -9.69 19.96
CA LEU A 324 -4.23 -9.54 18.67
C LEU A 324 -5.74 -9.76 18.81
N VAL A 325 -6.53 -8.74 18.54
CA VAL A 325 -7.98 -8.78 18.73
C VAL A 325 -8.69 -8.14 17.54
N VAL A 326 -9.69 -8.81 16.98
CA VAL A 326 -10.61 -8.18 16.02
C VAL A 326 -11.63 -7.35 16.80
N GLY A 327 -11.45 -6.03 16.89
CA GLY A 327 -12.38 -5.15 17.61
C GLY A 327 -13.64 -4.83 16.82
N ARG A 328 -13.60 -5.00 15.49
CA ARG A 328 -14.73 -4.79 14.59
C ARG A 328 -14.80 -5.87 13.53
N LEU A 329 -15.69 -6.82 13.75
CA LEU A 329 -16.10 -7.81 12.78
C LEU A 329 -17.32 -7.31 12.02
N LEU A 330 -17.13 -6.96 10.74
CA LEU A 330 -18.16 -6.42 9.86
C LEU A 330 -18.78 -7.55 9.02
N LEU A 331 -19.94 -8.05 9.44
CA LEU A 331 -20.69 -9.08 8.71
C LEU A 331 -21.82 -8.43 7.90
N GLN A 332 -22.09 -8.90 6.68
CA GLN A 332 -23.30 -8.51 5.96
C GLN A 332 -24.45 -9.45 6.33
N ALA A 333 -25.68 -8.95 6.20
CA ALA A 333 -26.88 -9.57 6.79
C ALA A 333 -27.26 -10.93 6.16
N ASP A 334 -26.74 -11.27 4.98
CA ASP A 334 -27.18 -12.41 4.17
C ASP A 334 -26.05 -13.36 3.72
N ASP A 335 -24.82 -13.22 4.26
CA ASP A 335 -23.61 -13.81 3.65
C ASP A 335 -23.51 -15.34 3.67
N GLY A 336 -24.40 -16.07 4.36
CA GLY A 336 -24.26 -17.52 4.53
C GLY A 336 -22.93 -17.96 5.17
N LEU A 337 -22.17 -17.00 5.73
CA LEU A 337 -20.81 -17.17 6.23
C LEU A 337 -20.78 -18.14 7.41
N ASP A 338 -19.89 -19.12 7.34
CA ASP A 338 -19.62 -20.05 8.44
C ASP A 338 -18.77 -19.38 9.53
N VAL A 339 -19.46 -18.77 10.50
CA VAL A 339 -18.85 -18.03 11.61
C VAL A 339 -17.90 -18.93 12.45
N PRO A 340 -18.25 -20.19 12.80
CA PRO A 340 -17.29 -21.13 13.40
C PRO A 340 -15.97 -21.27 12.62
N SER A 341 -16.02 -21.50 11.31
CA SER A 341 -14.81 -21.61 10.48
C SER A 341 -14.02 -20.31 10.46
N LEU A 342 -14.69 -19.16 10.42
CA LEU A 342 -14.01 -17.86 10.53
C LEU A 342 -13.28 -17.71 11.87
N VAL A 343 -13.92 -18.07 12.99
CA VAL A 343 -13.28 -17.99 14.32
C VAL A 343 -12.07 -18.92 14.39
N GLN A 344 -12.18 -20.13 13.85
CA GLN A 344 -11.06 -21.08 13.80
C GLN A 344 -9.88 -20.53 12.98
N GLU A 345 -10.14 -19.94 11.82
CA GLU A 345 -9.09 -19.33 11.00
C GLU A 345 -8.41 -18.15 11.72
N LEU A 346 -9.19 -17.25 12.33
CA LEU A 346 -8.65 -16.14 13.11
C LEU A 346 -7.82 -16.62 14.30
N GLU A 347 -8.27 -17.68 14.99
CA GLU A 347 -7.56 -18.28 16.12
C GLU A 347 -6.21 -18.89 15.68
N ALA A 348 -6.22 -19.61 14.56
CA ALA A 348 -5.03 -20.17 13.93
C ALA A 348 -4.01 -19.08 13.52
N MET A 349 -4.50 -17.93 13.04
CA MET A 349 -3.70 -16.75 12.73
C MET A 349 -3.11 -16.05 13.97
N GLY A 350 -3.53 -16.41 15.18
CA GLY A 350 -3.03 -15.80 16.42
C GLY A 350 -3.96 -14.76 17.06
N VAL A 351 -5.13 -14.52 16.49
CA VAL A 351 -6.15 -13.64 17.09
C VAL A 351 -6.74 -14.33 18.33
N ARG A 352 -7.00 -13.56 19.39
CA ARG A 352 -7.50 -14.07 20.69
C ARG A 352 -8.91 -13.62 21.03
N GLY A 353 -9.53 -12.79 20.20
CA GLY A 353 -10.92 -12.38 20.36
C GLY A 353 -11.45 -11.67 19.13
N ALA A 354 -12.77 -11.77 18.92
CA ALA A 354 -13.50 -11.04 17.89
C ALA A 354 -14.76 -10.39 18.47
N PHE A 355 -14.94 -9.11 18.17
CA PHE A 355 -15.99 -8.26 18.68
C PHE A 355 -16.78 -7.67 17.51
N VAL A 356 -18.10 -7.62 17.64
CA VAL A 356 -19.00 -7.00 16.66
C VAL A 356 -19.46 -5.64 17.17
N PRO A 357 -19.63 -4.63 16.31
CA PRO A 357 -20.18 -3.33 16.72
C PRO A 357 -21.54 -3.47 17.41
N TRP A 358 -21.77 -2.68 18.46
CA TRP A 358 -23.01 -2.66 19.22
C TRP A 358 -24.14 -2.10 18.35
N GLY A 359 -25.22 -2.86 18.24
CA GLY A 359 -26.35 -2.49 17.41
C GLY A 359 -27.24 -3.69 17.10
N PRO A 360 -28.14 -3.56 16.11
CA PRO A 360 -29.02 -4.64 15.67
C PRO A 360 -28.27 -5.90 15.23
N GLN A 361 -27.13 -5.75 14.53
CA GLN A 361 -26.29 -6.86 14.07
C GLN A 361 -25.74 -7.69 15.23
N ALA A 362 -25.28 -7.05 16.32
CA ALA A 362 -24.82 -7.76 17.51
C ALA A 362 -25.91 -8.62 18.15
N LYS A 363 -27.18 -8.20 18.08
CA LYS A 363 -28.33 -8.99 18.57
C LYS A 363 -28.57 -10.22 17.70
N ALA A 364 -28.44 -10.10 16.39
CA ALA A 364 -28.59 -11.22 15.46
C ALA A 364 -27.47 -12.26 15.63
N LEU A 365 -26.22 -11.82 15.81
CA LEU A 365 -25.08 -12.71 16.06
C LEU A 365 -25.10 -13.40 17.42
N ALA A 366 -25.71 -12.79 18.44
CA ALA A 366 -25.83 -13.42 19.76
C ALA A 366 -26.57 -14.77 19.73
N ALA A 367 -27.33 -15.07 18.67
CA ALA A 367 -28.00 -16.35 18.45
C ALA A 367 -27.11 -17.44 17.81
N ARG A 368 -25.88 -17.11 17.36
CA ARG A 368 -24.93 -18.02 16.71
C ARG A 368 -23.60 -18.07 17.48
N PRO A 369 -23.53 -18.75 18.64
CA PRO A 369 -22.34 -18.74 19.47
C PRO A 369 -21.19 -19.51 18.80
N ALA A 370 -20.16 -18.77 18.40
CA ALA A 370 -18.83 -19.29 18.14
C ALA A 370 -17.86 -18.58 19.09
N GLY A 371 -17.13 -19.34 19.89
CA GLY A 371 -16.18 -18.82 20.88
C GLY A 371 -14.76 -19.27 20.54
N PHE A 372 -13.79 -18.41 20.85
CA PHE A 372 -12.38 -18.79 20.83
C PHE A 372 -12.12 -19.85 21.89
N ASN A 373 -11.31 -20.85 21.57
CA ASN A 373 -10.96 -21.90 22.53
C ASN A 373 -10.02 -21.35 23.62
N SER A 374 -10.38 -21.49 24.90
CA SER A 374 -9.51 -21.04 25.99
C SER A 374 -8.18 -21.79 26.05
N ALA A 375 -8.13 -23.02 25.53
CA ALA A 375 -6.90 -23.84 25.48
C ALA A 375 -5.85 -23.31 24.49
N SER A 376 -6.22 -22.46 23.53
CA SER A 376 -5.28 -21.85 22.58
C SER A 376 -4.68 -20.53 23.05
N ALA A 377 -5.02 -20.08 24.26
CA ALA A 377 -4.50 -18.82 24.81
C ALA A 377 -2.96 -18.78 24.88
N SER A 378 -2.29 -19.94 25.06
CA SER A 378 -0.83 -20.05 25.07
C SER A 378 -0.20 -20.31 23.71
N PHE A 379 -1.00 -20.66 22.69
CA PHE A 379 -0.51 -20.90 21.34
C PHE A 379 0.04 -19.59 20.76
N SER A 380 1.09 -19.68 19.96
CA SER A 380 1.60 -18.57 19.15
C SER A 380 2.01 -19.16 17.81
N PRO A 381 1.39 -18.75 16.70
CA PRO A 381 1.75 -19.28 15.40
C PRO A 381 3.17 -18.86 15.01
N LYS A 382 3.80 -19.67 14.17
CA LYS A 382 5.03 -19.29 13.46
C LYS A 382 4.67 -18.54 12.19
N VAL A 383 5.34 -17.43 11.90
CA VAL A 383 5.07 -16.65 10.69
C VAL A 383 6.00 -17.10 9.58
N LEU A 384 5.43 -17.54 8.45
CA LEU A 384 6.13 -17.59 7.17
C LEU A 384 5.85 -16.26 6.49
N PRO A 385 6.80 -15.29 6.46
CA PRO A 385 6.55 -14.02 5.83
C PRO A 385 6.66 -14.14 4.30
N PHE A 386 5.91 -13.30 3.58
CA PHE A 386 6.09 -13.07 2.15
C PHE A 386 6.02 -11.57 1.83
N PRO A 387 6.76 -11.08 0.82
CA PRO A 387 6.66 -9.67 0.44
C PRO A 387 5.31 -9.43 -0.23
N VAL A 388 4.80 -8.20 -0.18
CA VAL A 388 3.55 -7.81 -0.87
C VAL A 388 3.59 -8.18 -2.37
N ALA A 389 4.77 -8.09 -2.99
CA ALA A 389 5.03 -8.50 -4.37
C ALA A 389 4.81 -9.99 -4.66
N ALA A 390 4.63 -10.83 -3.64
CA ALA A 390 4.36 -12.25 -3.77
C ALA A 390 2.90 -12.63 -3.48
N PHE A 391 2.01 -11.66 -3.18
CA PHE A 391 0.58 -11.92 -3.20
C PHE A 391 0.17 -12.35 -4.61
N ASP A 392 -0.23 -13.61 -4.73
CA ASP A 392 -0.11 -14.40 -5.95
C ASP A 392 1.37 -14.58 -6.39
N PRO A 393 1.98 -15.75 -6.10
CA PRO A 393 1.31 -17.02 -5.73
C PRO A 393 1.14 -17.29 -4.23
N ALA A 394 1.68 -16.47 -3.33
CA ALA A 394 1.46 -16.60 -1.89
C ALA A 394 0.05 -16.18 -1.48
N GLN A 395 -0.49 -16.79 -0.42
CA GLN A 395 -1.82 -16.51 0.10
C GLN A 395 -1.83 -16.48 1.62
N VAL A 396 -2.72 -15.65 2.20
CA VAL A 396 -2.96 -15.63 3.64
C VAL A 396 -3.74 -16.88 4.04
N GLN A 397 -3.12 -17.75 4.83
CA GLN A 397 -3.73 -18.97 5.35
C GLN A 397 -2.89 -19.59 6.48
N GLY A 398 -3.53 -20.40 7.32
CA GLY A 398 -2.83 -21.38 8.15
C GLY A 398 -2.08 -22.44 7.30
N LEU A 399 -0.92 -22.86 7.79
CA LEU A 399 -0.09 -23.91 7.21
C LEU A 399 0.19 -25.00 8.29
N PRO A 400 0.62 -26.22 7.89
CA PRO A 400 0.96 -27.28 8.83
C PRO A 400 2.01 -26.85 9.87
N GLY A 401 2.10 -27.56 10.99
CA GLY A 401 3.13 -27.30 12.01
C GLY A 401 2.93 -26.00 12.82
N GLY A 402 1.73 -25.42 12.76
CA GLY A 402 1.40 -24.16 13.44
C GLY A 402 1.97 -22.92 12.73
N TRP A 403 2.34 -23.07 11.46
CA TRP A 403 2.75 -21.95 10.61
C TRP A 403 1.53 -21.18 10.10
N VAL A 404 1.71 -19.88 9.85
CA VAL A 404 0.73 -19.04 9.19
C VAL A 404 1.48 -18.23 8.13
N TRP A 405 0.94 -18.21 6.92
CA TRP A 405 1.52 -17.49 5.81
C TRP A 405 0.97 -16.06 5.81
N LEU A 406 1.82 -15.07 6.05
CA LEU A 406 1.38 -13.67 6.20
C LEU A 406 2.28 -12.71 5.43
N PRO A 407 1.75 -11.58 4.94
CA PRO A 407 2.59 -10.54 4.37
C PRO A 407 3.52 -9.97 5.43
N GLY A 408 4.82 -9.93 5.15
CA GLY A 408 5.84 -9.38 6.05
C GLY A 408 6.24 -7.94 5.68
N PRO A 409 6.83 -7.18 6.61
CA PRO A 409 7.34 -5.83 6.34
C PRO A 409 8.64 -5.82 5.53
N GLY A 410 9.29 -6.98 5.35
CA GLY A 410 10.49 -7.11 4.54
C GLY A 410 10.25 -6.87 3.07
N THR A 411 11.35 -6.67 2.35
CA THR A 411 11.35 -6.50 0.89
C THR A 411 11.44 -7.84 0.19
N GLY A 412 11.23 -7.86 -1.11
CA GLY A 412 11.35 -9.07 -1.90
C GLY A 412 10.49 -9.01 -3.15
N ARG A 413 10.44 -10.15 -3.85
CA ARG A 413 9.68 -10.30 -5.09
C ARG A 413 9.23 -11.73 -5.31
N ARG A 414 8.14 -11.88 -6.07
CA ARG A 414 7.78 -13.16 -6.71
C ARG A 414 8.86 -13.60 -7.69
N LEU A 415 9.03 -14.91 -7.81
CA LEU A 415 9.89 -15.53 -8.82
C LEU A 415 9.02 -16.05 -9.97
N ASP A 416 9.40 -15.70 -11.19
CA ASP A 416 8.79 -16.25 -12.41
C ASP A 416 9.43 -17.60 -12.75
N LEU A 417 8.89 -18.68 -12.20
CA LEU A 417 9.42 -20.04 -12.35
C LEU A 417 8.61 -20.89 -13.36
N GLY A 418 7.84 -20.24 -14.24
CA GLY A 418 6.95 -20.93 -15.18
C GLY A 418 5.66 -21.46 -14.54
N GLU A 419 5.05 -22.47 -15.18
CA GLU A 419 3.70 -22.94 -14.81
C GLU A 419 3.67 -23.94 -13.65
N ASP A 420 4.73 -24.75 -13.48
CA ASP A 420 4.76 -25.87 -12.54
C ASP A 420 5.32 -25.52 -11.15
N TYR A 421 6.12 -24.46 -11.06
CA TYR A 421 6.76 -24.05 -9.81
C TYR A 421 6.36 -22.63 -9.43
N ARG A 422 6.39 -22.38 -8.13
CA ARG A 422 6.10 -21.10 -7.53
C ARG A 422 7.17 -20.78 -6.51
N GLY A 423 7.41 -19.49 -6.31
CA GLY A 423 8.36 -19.06 -5.31
C GLY A 423 8.44 -17.56 -5.17
N TYR A 424 9.12 -17.14 -4.12
CA TYR A 424 9.45 -15.75 -3.86
C TYR A 424 10.75 -15.67 -3.07
N VAL A 425 11.38 -14.51 -3.15
CA VAL A 425 12.46 -14.11 -2.24
C VAL A 425 11.92 -13.11 -1.24
N TYR A 426 12.41 -13.17 -0.01
CA TYR A 426 12.06 -12.25 1.06
C TYR A 426 13.30 -11.89 1.86
N ASP A 427 13.41 -10.62 2.23
CA ASP A 427 14.53 -10.10 3.00
C ASP A 427 14.06 -9.02 4.00
N ASP A 428 14.22 -9.32 5.28
CA ASP A 428 14.05 -8.43 6.43
C ASP A 428 15.38 -8.21 7.20
N GLY A 429 16.50 -8.47 6.54
CA GLY A 429 17.85 -8.53 7.11
C GLY A 429 18.44 -9.95 7.09
N THR A 430 17.59 -10.98 6.89
CA THR A 430 18.03 -12.36 6.65
C THR A 430 17.38 -12.89 5.37
N PRO A 431 18.13 -13.00 4.25
CA PRO A 431 17.55 -13.41 2.99
C PRO A 431 17.02 -14.85 3.06
N MET A 432 15.82 -15.05 2.54
CA MET A 432 15.20 -16.36 2.36
C MET A 432 14.58 -16.47 0.97
N THR A 433 14.63 -17.68 0.41
CA THR A 433 13.87 -18.06 -0.77
C THR A 433 12.85 -19.11 -0.36
N VAL A 434 11.62 -18.99 -0.85
CA VAL A 434 10.55 -19.96 -0.58
C VAL A 434 10.10 -20.55 -1.90
N LEU A 435 10.09 -21.88 -2.02
CA LEU A 435 9.81 -22.61 -3.26
C LEU A 435 8.77 -23.71 -3.03
N TRP A 436 7.87 -23.93 -3.98
CA TRP A 436 6.96 -25.06 -4.00
C TRP A 436 6.55 -25.44 -5.42
N LYS A 437 6.02 -26.65 -5.56
CA LYS A 437 5.40 -27.12 -6.80
C LYS A 437 3.92 -26.74 -6.78
N ALA A 438 3.38 -26.33 -7.92
CA ALA A 438 1.98 -25.93 -8.03
C ALA A 438 1.01 -27.10 -7.81
N VAL A 439 1.37 -28.30 -8.27
CA VAL A 439 0.58 -29.53 -8.13
C VAL A 439 1.50 -30.73 -7.93
N GLY A 440 1.18 -31.57 -6.95
CA GLY A 440 1.90 -32.80 -6.66
C GLY A 440 3.25 -32.61 -5.96
N SER A 441 4.03 -33.69 -5.89
CA SER A 441 5.34 -33.70 -5.24
C SER A 441 6.33 -34.51 -6.06
N GLU A 442 7.55 -33.99 -6.21
CA GLU A 442 8.62 -34.69 -6.92
C GLU A 442 10.01 -34.31 -6.38
N ARG A 443 11.00 -35.12 -6.73
CA ARG A 443 12.41 -34.83 -6.41
C ARG A 443 13.01 -33.99 -7.54
N VAL A 444 13.37 -32.75 -7.22
CA VAL A 444 13.79 -31.71 -8.17
C VAL A 444 15.24 -31.32 -7.92
N ARG A 445 16.00 -31.13 -9.00
CA ARG A 445 17.33 -30.52 -8.96
C ARG A 445 17.19 -29.01 -8.99
N LEU A 446 17.79 -28.36 -8.00
CA LEU A 446 17.89 -26.92 -7.91
C LEU A 446 19.33 -26.49 -8.27
N ARG A 447 19.47 -25.62 -9.27
CA ARG A 447 20.73 -25.05 -9.72
C ARG A 447 21.11 -23.86 -8.84
N HIS A 448 22.31 -23.90 -8.27
CA HIS A 448 22.87 -22.82 -7.43
C HIS A 448 24.40 -22.95 -7.36
N THR A 449 25.12 -21.82 -7.41
CA THR A 449 26.60 -21.79 -7.43
C THR A 449 27.21 -22.26 -6.11
N ALA A 450 26.64 -21.80 -4.99
CA ALA A 450 27.08 -22.12 -3.63
C ALA A 450 26.09 -23.08 -2.92
N ALA A 451 25.64 -24.13 -3.60
CA ALA A 451 24.55 -24.98 -3.09
C ALA A 451 24.81 -25.58 -1.68
N LYS A 452 26.08 -25.83 -1.31
CA LYS A 452 26.46 -26.38 0.00
C LYS A 452 26.26 -25.39 1.16
N GLU A 453 26.09 -24.11 0.90
CA GLU A 453 25.82 -23.07 1.89
C GLU A 453 24.32 -22.94 2.19
N LEU A 454 23.47 -23.62 1.40
CA LEU A 454 22.02 -23.55 1.54
C LEU A 454 21.53 -24.45 2.68
N ALA A 455 20.63 -23.91 3.48
CA ALA A 455 19.84 -24.64 4.47
C ALA A 455 18.40 -24.78 3.99
N PHE A 456 17.77 -25.93 4.28
CA PHE A 456 16.42 -26.28 3.85
C PHE A 456 15.55 -26.59 5.06
N GLU A 457 14.37 -26.00 5.11
CA GLU A 457 13.39 -26.17 6.19
C GLU A 457 12.00 -26.43 5.59
N THR A 458 11.37 -27.52 6.00
CA THR A 458 9.99 -27.86 5.66
C THR A 458 9.05 -27.38 6.78
N LEU A 459 7.81 -27.04 6.43
CA LEU A 459 6.85 -26.53 7.41
C LEU A 459 6.27 -27.61 8.32
N ASP A 460 6.22 -28.85 7.85
CA ASP A 460 5.74 -30.01 8.59
C ASP A 460 6.83 -30.66 9.46
N GLY A 461 8.06 -30.13 9.43
CA GLY A 461 9.20 -30.64 10.18
C GLY A 461 9.84 -31.91 9.60
N SER A 462 9.40 -32.35 8.42
CA SER A 462 10.02 -33.47 7.71
C SER A 462 11.43 -33.12 7.23
N ASP A 463 12.36 -34.09 7.22
CA ASP A 463 13.70 -33.84 6.70
C ASP A 463 13.65 -33.68 5.16
N PRO A 464 14.09 -32.54 4.60
CA PRO A 464 14.10 -32.31 3.15
C PRO A 464 15.10 -33.21 2.39
N ARG A 465 15.99 -33.92 3.10
CA ARG A 465 16.99 -34.88 2.57
C ARG A 465 17.76 -34.35 1.36
N PRO A 466 18.44 -33.19 1.48
CA PRO A 466 19.15 -32.56 0.38
C PRO A 466 20.33 -33.43 -0.08
N LYS A 467 20.43 -33.66 -1.39
CA LYS A 467 21.56 -34.36 -2.01
C LYS A 467 22.35 -33.37 -2.86
N PHE A 468 23.51 -32.96 -2.36
CA PHE A 468 24.37 -31.98 -3.02
C PHE A 468 25.17 -32.59 -4.17
N PHE A 469 25.35 -31.82 -5.24
CA PHE A 469 26.18 -32.17 -6.38
C PHE A 469 26.88 -30.93 -6.93
N LYS A 470 27.71 -31.08 -7.97
CA LYS A 470 28.41 -29.93 -8.57
C LYS A 470 27.39 -29.01 -9.26
N GLY A 471 27.28 -27.77 -8.79
CA GLY A 471 26.39 -26.75 -9.37
C GLY A 471 24.93 -26.81 -8.91
N GLY A 472 24.62 -27.57 -7.86
CA GLY A 472 23.25 -27.63 -7.35
C GLY A 472 23.02 -28.61 -6.22
N VAL A 473 21.74 -28.80 -5.92
CA VAL A 473 21.23 -29.67 -4.85
C VAL A 473 19.90 -30.28 -5.27
N GLU A 474 19.67 -31.53 -4.91
CA GLU A 474 18.44 -32.24 -5.21
C GLU A 474 17.61 -32.39 -3.94
N VAL A 475 16.38 -31.88 -3.97
CA VAL A 475 15.42 -31.84 -2.84
C VAL A 475 14.04 -32.26 -3.30
N VAL A 476 13.15 -32.60 -2.38
CA VAL A 476 11.74 -32.84 -2.71
C VAL A 476 10.99 -31.51 -2.65
N LEU A 477 10.31 -31.16 -3.75
CA LEU A 477 9.37 -30.04 -3.80
C LEU A 477 7.95 -30.59 -3.94
N GLY A 478 7.10 -30.27 -2.97
CA GLY A 478 5.66 -30.54 -2.99
C GLY A 478 4.84 -29.26 -3.06
N GLU A 479 3.54 -29.37 -2.80
CA GLU A 479 2.62 -28.23 -2.73
C GLU A 479 2.84 -27.35 -1.49
N LEU A 480 3.49 -27.89 -0.45
CA LEU A 480 3.87 -27.12 0.72
C LEU A 480 5.17 -26.33 0.47
N PRO A 481 5.24 -25.06 0.92
CA PRO A 481 6.45 -24.26 0.82
C PRO A 481 7.69 -24.90 1.47
N LEU A 482 8.78 -24.96 0.72
CA LEU A 482 10.14 -25.25 1.21
C LEU A 482 10.87 -23.92 1.42
N ILE A 483 11.36 -23.69 2.64
CA ILE A 483 12.16 -22.51 2.99
C ILE A 483 13.63 -22.82 2.72
N VAL A 484 14.30 -21.95 1.99
CA VAL A 484 15.72 -22.01 1.68
C VAL A 484 16.42 -20.77 2.22
N ARG A 485 17.51 -20.95 2.96
CA ARG A 485 18.32 -19.88 3.58
C ARG A 485 19.78 -20.02 3.22
N GLY A 486 20.57 -18.99 3.49
CA GLY A 486 22.04 -19.01 3.35
C GLY A 486 22.59 -18.33 2.10
N SER A 487 21.72 -17.87 1.19
CA SER A 487 22.10 -17.12 -0.01
C SER A 487 21.07 -16.05 -0.35
N PRO A 488 21.49 -14.86 -0.83
CA PRO A 488 20.59 -13.89 -1.43
C PRO A 488 20.17 -14.29 -2.85
N GLU A 489 20.88 -15.22 -3.50
CA GLU A 489 20.52 -15.74 -4.82
C GLU A 489 19.54 -16.91 -4.68
N PRO A 490 18.35 -16.87 -5.33
CA PRO A 490 17.41 -17.97 -5.27
C PRO A 490 17.92 -19.17 -6.10
N PRO A 491 17.85 -20.40 -5.56
CA PRO A 491 18.14 -21.59 -6.35
C PRO A 491 17.01 -21.87 -7.35
N ILE A 492 17.36 -22.24 -8.59
CA ILE A 492 16.39 -22.36 -9.69
C ILE A 492 16.09 -23.84 -10.01
N PRO A 493 14.81 -24.26 -10.07
CA PRO A 493 14.44 -25.60 -10.51
C PRO A 493 14.92 -25.90 -11.95
N GLU A 494 15.69 -26.97 -12.13
CA GLU A 494 16.15 -27.41 -13.45
C GLU A 494 15.00 -27.70 -14.43
N PRO A 495 13.88 -28.33 -14.03
CA PRO A 495 12.74 -28.51 -14.93
C PRO A 495 12.08 -27.19 -15.37
N ALA A 496 12.15 -26.12 -14.54
CA ALA A 496 11.65 -24.80 -14.93
C ALA A 496 12.53 -24.15 -16.02
N ILE A 497 13.84 -24.43 -16.01
CA ILE A 497 14.78 -24.04 -17.06
C ILE A 497 14.43 -24.79 -18.35
N GLU A 498 14.29 -26.12 -18.28
CA GLU A 498 13.97 -26.98 -19.42
C GLU A 498 12.64 -26.57 -20.08
N ALA A 499 11.59 -26.36 -19.29
CA ALA A 499 10.29 -25.90 -19.77
C ALA A 499 10.39 -24.52 -20.44
N THR A 500 11.16 -23.59 -19.88
CA THR A 500 11.37 -22.25 -20.46
C THR A 500 12.09 -22.33 -21.80
N VAL A 501 13.14 -23.16 -21.90
CA VAL A 501 13.86 -23.39 -23.17
C VAL A 501 12.94 -23.98 -24.23
N ALA A 502 12.20 -25.05 -23.88
CA ALA A 502 11.28 -25.70 -24.79
C ALA A 502 10.19 -24.74 -25.30
N ARG A 503 9.63 -23.92 -24.40
CA ARG A 503 8.61 -22.93 -24.74
C ARG A 503 9.18 -21.80 -25.61
N PHE A 504 10.38 -21.31 -25.30
CA PHE A 504 11.04 -20.28 -26.10
C PHE A 504 11.30 -20.78 -27.53
N ASP A 505 11.77 -22.03 -27.69
CA ASP A 505 12.00 -22.63 -29.00
C ASP A 505 10.69 -22.78 -29.81
N GLN A 506 9.56 -23.07 -29.15
CA GLN A 506 8.24 -23.09 -29.79
C GLN A 506 7.83 -21.68 -30.27
N LEU A 507 8.04 -20.65 -29.46
CA LEU A 507 7.77 -19.27 -29.84
C LEU A 507 8.69 -18.81 -30.99
N ALA A 508 9.97 -19.15 -30.96
CA ALA A 508 10.91 -18.80 -32.02
C ALA A 508 10.46 -19.39 -33.37
N LYS A 509 10.06 -20.68 -33.39
CA LYS A 509 9.51 -21.33 -34.58
C LYS A 509 8.21 -20.69 -35.06
N LEU A 510 7.31 -20.33 -34.15
CA LEU A 510 6.10 -19.58 -34.49
C LEU A 510 6.45 -18.21 -35.11
N GLY A 511 7.46 -17.51 -34.57
CA GLY A 511 7.95 -16.25 -35.11
C GLY A 511 8.49 -16.39 -36.53
N GLU A 512 9.22 -17.47 -36.84
CA GLU A 512 9.66 -17.80 -38.21
C GLU A 512 8.45 -18.01 -39.14
N GLN A 513 7.46 -18.79 -38.71
CA GLN A 513 6.24 -19.04 -39.50
C GLN A 513 5.45 -17.75 -39.77
N MET A 514 5.35 -16.87 -38.77
CA MET A 514 4.68 -15.57 -38.87
C MET A 514 5.54 -14.48 -39.55
N LYS A 515 6.79 -14.78 -39.91
CA LYS A 515 7.78 -13.81 -40.40
C LYS A 515 8.00 -12.62 -39.44
N ARG A 516 7.90 -12.87 -38.14
CA ARG A 516 8.12 -11.92 -37.03
C ARG A 516 9.26 -12.44 -36.16
N VAL A 517 10.48 -12.36 -36.69
CA VAL A 517 11.69 -12.86 -36.01
C VAL A 517 12.27 -11.77 -35.12
N ALA A 518 12.80 -12.14 -33.96
CA ALA A 518 13.54 -11.26 -33.05
C ALA A 518 14.97 -11.77 -32.80
N PRO A 519 15.91 -11.60 -33.75
CA PRO A 519 17.26 -12.15 -33.63
C PRO A 519 18.00 -11.68 -32.37
N SER A 520 17.77 -10.43 -31.95
CA SER A 520 18.35 -9.87 -30.72
C SER A 520 17.88 -10.60 -29.47
N GLU A 521 16.59 -10.88 -29.37
CA GLU A 521 16.01 -11.59 -28.21
C GLU A 521 16.46 -13.06 -28.20
N THR A 522 16.51 -13.71 -29.36
CA THR A 522 17.05 -15.09 -29.49
C THR A 522 18.52 -15.16 -29.10
N PHE A 523 19.35 -14.22 -29.56
CA PHE A 523 20.77 -14.17 -29.20
C PHE A 523 20.95 -13.97 -27.69
N ALA A 524 20.25 -12.98 -27.10
CA ALA A 524 20.33 -12.70 -25.67
C ALA A 524 19.84 -13.88 -24.83
N PHE A 525 18.77 -14.58 -25.24
CA PHE A 525 18.30 -15.79 -24.56
C PHE A 525 19.36 -16.90 -24.56
N ARG A 526 20.02 -17.15 -25.70
CA ARG A 526 21.10 -18.16 -25.80
C ARG A 526 22.33 -17.77 -24.98
N GLN A 527 22.67 -16.48 -24.91
CA GLN A 527 23.74 -15.98 -24.06
C GLN A 527 23.44 -16.18 -22.57
N ALA A 528 22.20 -15.91 -22.15
CA ALA A 528 21.75 -16.17 -20.79
C ALA A 528 21.81 -17.67 -20.46
N LEU A 529 21.30 -18.53 -21.36
CA LEU A 529 21.38 -19.98 -21.22
C LEU A 529 22.83 -20.48 -21.02
N ALA A 530 23.78 -19.96 -21.78
CA ALA A 530 25.21 -20.31 -21.65
C ALA A 530 25.85 -19.82 -20.33
N SER A 531 25.20 -18.90 -19.61
CA SER A 531 25.68 -18.33 -18.35
C SER A 531 25.13 -19.03 -17.11
N LEU A 532 24.25 -20.04 -17.27
CA LEU A 532 23.62 -20.78 -16.16
C LEU A 532 24.65 -21.38 -15.19
N ASP A 533 25.76 -21.93 -15.68
CA ASP A 533 26.77 -22.55 -14.81
C ASP A 533 27.49 -21.53 -13.91
N ARG A 534 27.52 -20.25 -14.29
CA ARG A 534 28.20 -19.17 -13.55
C ARG A 534 27.26 -18.42 -12.61
N SER A 535 26.02 -18.20 -13.03
CA SER A 535 25.03 -17.41 -12.30
C SER A 535 23.61 -17.89 -12.62
N PRO A 536 23.16 -19.03 -12.06
CA PRO A 536 21.87 -19.65 -12.40
C PRO A 536 20.68 -18.71 -12.25
N SER A 537 20.58 -17.97 -11.13
CA SER A 537 19.46 -17.06 -10.87
C SER A 537 19.38 -15.93 -11.90
N ALA A 538 20.46 -15.17 -12.04
CA ALA A 538 20.50 -14.02 -12.96
C ALA A 538 20.32 -14.45 -14.43
N ALA A 539 20.92 -15.59 -14.81
CA ALA A 539 20.75 -16.16 -16.14
C ALA A 539 19.29 -16.57 -16.40
N TYR A 540 18.63 -17.20 -15.43
CA TYR A 540 17.23 -17.60 -15.57
C TYR A 540 16.28 -16.41 -15.64
N GLU A 541 16.48 -15.38 -14.82
CA GLU A 541 15.71 -14.13 -14.90
C GLU A 541 15.82 -13.47 -16.25
N GLU A 542 17.04 -13.40 -16.79
CA GLU A 542 17.28 -12.88 -18.13
C GLU A 542 16.56 -13.74 -19.20
N MET A 543 16.62 -15.08 -19.10
CA MET A 543 15.86 -15.97 -19.97
C MET A 543 14.35 -15.68 -19.94
N ARG A 544 13.77 -15.47 -18.74
CA ARG A 544 12.35 -15.14 -18.56
C ARG A 544 11.99 -13.77 -19.15
N LEU A 545 12.84 -12.76 -18.97
CA LEU A 545 12.66 -11.45 -19.58
C LEU A 545 12.59 -11.55 -21.11
N ARG A 546 13.51 -12.29 -21.73
CA ARG A 546 13.54 -12.51 -23.19
C ARG A 546 12.35 -13.33 -23.67
N PHE A 547 11.94 -14.34 -22.90
CA PHE A 547 10.75 -15.11 -23.15
C PHE A 547 9.49 -14.23 -23.24
N TRP A 548 9.26 -13.35 -22.26
CA TRP A 548 8.09 -12.47 -22.26
C TRP A 548 8.09 -11.44 -23.39
N ARG A 549 9.26 -10.91 -23.76
CA ARG A 549 9.40 -9.99 -24.91
C ARG A 549 9.02 -10.68 -26.22
N LEU A 550 9.52 -11.90 -26.44
CA LEU A 550 9.16 -12.68 -27.63
C LEU A 550 7.68 -13.09 -27.61
N ASN A 551 7.15 -13.46 -26.45
CA ASN A 551 5.73 -13.76 -26.27
C ASN A 551 4.86 -12.56 -26.69
N LEU A 552 5.16 -11.36 -26.19
CA LEU A 552 4.40 -10.14 -26.51
C LEU A 552 4.53 -9.72 -27.98
N LEU A 553 5.67 -9.99 -28.63
CA LEU A 553 5.86 -9.72 -30.05
C LEU A 553 4.92 -10.56 -30.93
N LEU A 554 4.71 -11.82 -30.56
CA LEU A 554 3.91 -12.79 -31.30
C LEU A 554 2.44 -12.83 -30.88
N ALA A 555 2.11 -12.21 -29.75
CA ALA A 555 0.78 -12.16 -29.19
C ALA A 555 -0.28 -11.58 -30.15
N ALA A 556 -1.48 -12.13 -30.07
CA ALA A 556 -2.69 -11.55 -30.65
C ALA A 556 -3.39 -10.55 -29.69
N PHE A 557 -2.86 -10.39 -28.48
CA PHE A 557 -3.33 -9.45 -27.47
C PHE A 557 -2.32 -8.31 -27.28
N SER A 558 -2.76 -7.23 -26.66
CA SER A 558 -1.93 -6.11 -26.26
C SER A 558 -1.93 -5.94 -24.76
N TRP A 559 -0.75 -5.81 -24.19
CA TRP A 559 -0.50 -5.51 -22.80
C TRP A 559 0.24 -4.18 -22.72
N VAL A 560 -0.29 -3.25 -21.94
CA VAL A 560 0.32 -1.92 -21.74
C VAL A 560 0.27 -1.58 -20.27
N GLU A 561 1.43 -1.31 -19.68
CA GLU A 561 1.53 -0.84 -18.31
C GLU A 561 0.97 0.58 -18.19
N ALA A 562 0.21 0.85 -17.14
CA ALA A 562 -0.47 2.11 -16.92
C ALA A 562 0.52 3.27 -16.72
N GLU A 563 1.69 3.03 -16.11
CA GLU A 563 2.76 4.02 -15.97
C GLU A 563 3.33 4.49 -17.31
N GLY A 564 3.02 3.79 -18.41
CA GLY A 564 3.29 4.22 -19.78
C GLY A 564 2.33 5.31 -20.31
N ALA A 565 1.41 5.83 -19.49
CA ALA A 565 0.46 6.87 -19.88
C ALA A 565 1.17 8.12 -20.41
N LYS A 566 0.73 8.62 -21.58
CA LYS A 566 1.32 9.80 -22.24
C LYS A 566 1.02 11.09 -21.50
N SER A 567 -0.14 11.17 -20.87
CA SER A 567 -0.63 12.34 -20.15
C SER A 567 -1.34 11.91 -18.88
N LEU A 568 -1.00 12.56 -17.78
CA LEU A 568 -1.64 12.37 -16.47
C LEU A 568 -1.98 13.75 -15.90
N ALA A 569 -3.26 14.14 -16.03
CA ALA A 569 -3.72 15.46 -15.58
C ALA A 569 -3.63 15.61 -14.05
N VAL A 570 -3.95 14.53 -13.32
CA VAL A 570 -3.91 14.43 -11.85
C VAL A 570 -3.34 13.06 -11.46
N GLY A 571 -2.56 12.99 -10.38
CA GLY A 571 -1.96 11.76 -9.87
C GLY A 571 -0.45 11.62 -10.13
N GLU A 572 0.07 10.43 -9.89
CA GLU A 572 1.50 10.12 -10.05
C GLU A 572 1.78 8.69 -10.49
N VAL A 573 2.98 8.46 -11.02
CA VAL A 573 3.54 7.11 -11.12
C VAL A 573 4.16 6.78 -9.76
N ALA A 574 3.58 5.83 -9.06
CA ALA A 574 4.02 5.38 -7.75
C ALA A 574 4.62 3.96 -7.85
N GLN A 575 5.60 3.67 -7.00
CA GLN A 575 6.05 2.29 -6.82
C GLN A 575 4.95 1.51 -6.08
N SER A 576 4.59 0.35 -6.62
CA SER A 576 3.75 -0.62 -5.93
C SER A 576 4.34 -2.01 -6.15
N PRO A 577 5.02 -2.59 -5.16
CA PRO A 577 5.65 -3.90 -5.30
C PRO A 577 4.67 -5.01 -5.73
N GLY A 578 3.39 -4.88 -5.40
CA GLY A 578 2.33 -5.83 -5.79
C GLY A 578 2.00 -5.83 -7.28
N ALA A 579 2.27 -4.73 -8.00
CA ALA A 579 1.91 -4.51 -9.40
C ALA A 579 2.79 -5.32 -10.37
N SER A 580 2.28 -5.58 -11.58
CA SER A 580 2.93 -6.42 -12.59
C SER A 580 4.33 -5.93 -12.99
N GLY A 581 4.49 -4.62 -13.21
CA GLY A 581 5.76 -3.94 -13.45
C GLY A 581 6.41 -3.30 -12.21
N GLY A 582 5.83 -3.49 -11.02
CA GLY A 582 6.28 -2.85 -9.78
C GLY A 582 5.95 -1.35 -9.65
N SER A 583 5.23 -0.80 -10.63
CA SER A 583 4.79 0.60 -10.68
C SER A 583 3.33 0.69 -11.08
N VAL A 584 2.67 1.78 -10.71
CA VAL A 584 1.27 2.04 -11.04
C VAL A 584 1.04 3.52 -11.28
N VAL A 585 -0.03 3.83 -12.00
CA VAL A 585 -0.62 5.17 -11.96
C VAL A 585 -1.54 5.25 -10.76
N ARG A 586 -1.13 5.98 -9.74
CA ARG A 586 -1.95 6.25 -8.55
C ARG A 586 -2.67 7.58 -8.70
N LEU A 587 -3.97 7.55 -8.47
CA LEU A 587 -4.85 8.71 -8.44
C LEU A 587 -5.42 8.86 -7.04
N VAL A 588 -4.99 9.90 -6.34
CA VAL A 588 -5.61 10.35 -5.10
C VAL A 588 -6.31 11.66 -5.40
N VAL A 589 -7.64 11.66 -5.37
CA VAL A 589 -8.45 12.84 -5.64
C VAL A 589 -8.89 13.43 -4.29
N PRO A 590 -8.22 14.48 -3.80
CA PRO A 590 -8.79 15.26 -2.72
C PRO A 590 -10.03 15.98 -3.27
N SER A 591 -11.05 16.10 -2.44
CA SER A 591 -12.38 16.60 -2.77
C SER A 591 -12.45 17.59 -3.95
N ALA A 592 -13.19 17.22 -4.99
CA ALA A 592 -13.56 17.99 -6.18
C ALA A 592 -12.62 19.14 -6.61
N LEU A 593 -11.43 18.79 -7.10
CA LEU A 593 -10.73 19.61 -8.10
C LEU A 593 -11.49 19.46 -9.43
N ASN A 594 -12.43 20.36 -9.70
CA ASN A 594 -13.33 20.39 -10.87
C ASN A 594 -14.40 19.27 -10.96
N LYS A 595 -15.50 19.58 -11.66
CA LYS A 595 -16.56 18.61 -12.04
C LYS A 595 -16.17 17.74 -13.23
N ASP A 596 -15.12 18.11 -13.96
CA ASP A 596 -14.70 17.41 -15.17
C ASP A 596 -14.04 16.07 -14.83
N PRO A 597 -14.28 15.00 -15.61
CA PRO A 597 -13.59 13.74 -15.44
C PRO A 597 -12.07 13.89 -15.52
N ILE A 598 -11.36 13.23 -14.62
CA ILE A 598 -9.91 13.11 -14.69
C ILE A 598 -9.57 12.12 -15.78
N VAL A 599 -8.71 12.51 -16.72
CA VAL A 599 -8.39 11.68 -17.90
C VAL A 599 -6.92 11.30 -17.93
N ALA A 600 -6.65 10.00 -18.02
CA ALA A 600 -5.35 9.45 -18.41
C ALA A 600 -5.44 8.86 -19.81
N THR A 601 -4.42 9.08 -20.65
CA THR A 601 -4.40 8.57 -22.03
C THR A 601 -3.26 7.58 -22.22
N LEU A 602 -3.61 6.37 -22.67
CA LEU A 602 -2.71 5.26 -23.00
C LEU A 602 -2.80 4.99 -24.50
N THR A 603 -1.69 4.62 -25.14
CA THR A 603 -1.72 4.15 -26.52
C THR A 603 -1.64 2.64 -26.54
N LEU A 604 -2.66 2.01 -27.12
CA LEU A 604 -2.77 0.56 -27.27
C LEU A 604 -2.45 0.16 -28.72
N PRO A 605 -1.53 -0.79 -28.94
CA PRO A 605 -1.46 -1.47 -30.21
C PRO A 605 -2.70 -2.36 -30.39
N VAL A 606 -3.26 -2.44 -31.58
CA VAL A 606 -4.31 -3.39 -31.95
C VAL A 606 -3.69 -4.43 -32.86
N ARG A 607 -3.64 -5.68 -32.39
CA ARG A 607 -2.90 -6.77 -33.06
C ARG A 607 -3.76 -7.69 -33.91
N THR A 608 -5.08 -7.55 -33.87
CA THR A 608 -6.03 -8.38 -34.60
C THR A 608 -7.33 -7.61 -34.83
N GLU A 609 -8.14 -8.05 -35.81
CA GLU A 609 -9.43 -7.44 -36.16
C GLU A 609 -10.65 -8.28 -35.73
N VAL A 610 -10.41 -9.39 -35.02
CA VAL A 610 -11.47 -10.17 -34.38
C VAL A 610 -12.06 -9.40 -33.20
N ASP A 611 -13.18 -9.85 -32.66
CA ASP A 611 -13.76 -9.25 -31.46
C ASP A 611 -12.78 -9.39 -30.27
N GLN A 612 -12.57 -8.28 -29.57
CA GLN A 612 -11.62 -8.19 -28.47
C GLN A 612 -12.32 -7.75 -27.19
N GLU A 613 -11.89 -8.31 -26.07
CA GLU A 613 -12.25 -7.87 -24.74
C GLU A 613 -11.22 -6.87 -24.22
N LEU A 614 -11.72 -5.78 -23.64
CA LEU A 614 -10.92 -4.79 -22.94
C LEU A 614 -10.99 -5.07 -21.43
N TRP A 615 -9.82 -5.18 -20.83
CA TRP A 615 -9.62 -5.38 -19.40
C TRP A 615 -8.67 -4.32 -18.84
N ILE A 616 -8.90 -3.90 -17.61
CA ILE A 616 -7.99 -3.05 -16.85
C ILE A 616 -7.70 -3.68 -15.50
N ALA A 617 -6.43 -3.72 -15.13
CA ALA A 617 -5.97 -4.13 -13.83
C ALA A 617 -5.86 -2.91 -12.92
N ALA A 618 -6.58 -2.95 -11.80
CA ALA A 618 -6.63 -1.82 -10.90
C ALA A 618 -6.89 -2.25 -9.45
N ARG A 619 -6.51 -1.40 -8.51
CA ARG A 619 -6.92 -1.46 -7.11
C ARG A 619 -8.07 -0.46 -6.94
N LEU A 620 -9.30 -0.97 -6.91
CA LEU A 620 -10.53 -0.19 -6.79
C LEU A 620 -11.31 -0.66 -5.53
N PRO A 621 -11.08 -0.05 -4.36
CA PRO A 621 -11.73 -0.45 -3.12
C PRO A 621 -13.26 -0.33 -3.17
N GLY A 622 -13.97 -1.30 -2.59
CA GLY A 622 -15.43 -1.26 -2.45
C GLY A 622 -16.15 -1.19 -3.79
N ASP A 623 -16.96 -0.15 -3.98
CA ASP A 623 -17.78 0.08 -5.18
C ASP A 623 -17.17 1.14 -6.13
N GLN A 624 -15.89 1.48 -5.95
CA GLN A 624 -15.24 2.58 -6.68
C GLN A 624 -15.08 2.32 -8.19
N SER A 625 -15.28 1.08 -8.66
CA SER A 625 -15.31 0.79 -10.11
C SER A 625 -16.42 1.53 -10.86
N ARG A 626 -17.47 2.00 -10.18
CA ARG A 626 -18.53 2.83 -10.78
C ARG A 626 -18.04 4.20 -11.25
N PHE A 627 -16.95 4.70 -10.68
CA PHE A 627 -16.40 6.01 -11.04
C PHE A 627 -15.41 5.94 -12.20
N VAL A 628 -15.13 4.76 -12.75
CA VAL A 628 -14.15 4.56 -13.81
C VAL A 628 -14.82 4.17 -15.10
N THR A 629 -14.66 4.98 -16.14
CA THR A 629 -15.10 4.70 -17.51
C THR A 629 -13.89 4.57 -18.43
N LEU A 630 -13.89 3.56 -19.31
CA LEU A 630 -12.92 3.43 -20.39
C LEU A 630 -13.51 3.94 -21.69
N VAL A 631 -12.79 4.82 -22.39
CA VAL A 631 -13.20 5.35 -23.71
C VAL A 631 -12.19 4.94 -24.76
N LEU A 632 -12.63 4.11 -25.70
CA LEU A 632 -11.80 3.56 -26.77
C LEU A 632 -12.44 3.89 -28.12
N GLN A 633 -11.78 4.70 -28.96
CA GLN A 633 -12.32 5.15 -30.25
C GLN A 633 -13.74 5.75 -30.16
N GLY A 634 -14.04 6.47 -29.07
CA GLY A 634 -15.35 7.08 -28.81
C GLY A 634 -16.38 6.15 -28.16
N GLN A 635 -16.12 4.85 -28.08
CA GLN A 635 -16.97 3.91 -27.34
C GLN A 635 -16.69 4.03 -25.83
N ARG A 636 -17.69 4.45 -25.05
CA ARG A 636 -17.62 4.50 -23.58
C ARG A 636 -18.03 3.15 -22.99
N MET A 637 -17.23 2.61 -22.08
CA MET A 637 -17.43 1.31 -21.43
C MET A 637 -17.28 1.44 -19.92
N GLN A 638 -18.29 1.00 -19.18
CA GLN A 638 -18.23 0.95 -17.71
C GLN A 638 -17.57 -0.36 -17.25
N LEU A 639 -16.77 -0.29 -16.19
CA LEU A 639 -16.20 -1.49 -15.58
C LEU A 639 -17.29 -2.37 -14.96
N GLN A 640 -17.20 -3.68 -15.19
CA GLN A 640 -18.01 -4.65 -14.48
C GLN A 640 -17.66 -4.67 -12.98
N PRO A 641 -18.64 -4.80 -12.08
CA PRO A 641 -18.40 -4.68 -10.64
C PRO A 641 -17.64 -5.88 -10.05
N THR A 642 -17.68 -7.05 -10.71
CA THR A 642 -17.02 -8.26 -10.22
C THR A 642 -15.63 -8.39 -10.85
N PRO A 643 -14.55 -8.10 -10.11
CA PRO A 643 -13.21 -8.32 -10.62
C PRO A 643 -12.84 -9.81 -10.65
N VAL A 644 -11.82 -10.15 -11.43
CA VAL A 644 -11.25 -11.50 -11.51
C VAL A 644 -9.75 -11.49 -11.28
N SER A 645 -9.20 -12.65 -10.94
CA SER A 645 -7.74 -12.86 -10.84
C SER A 645 -7.04 -11.83 -9.93
N PRO A 646 -7.36 -11.80 -8.62
CA PRO A 646 -6.77 -10.85 -7.69
C PRO A 646 -5.30 -11.18 -7.39
N TYR A 647 -4.47 -10.14 -7.23
CA TYR A 647 -3.04 -10.25 -6.93
C TYR A 647 -2.53 -8.99 -6.20
N GLY A 648 -1.30 -9.05 -5.70
CA GLY A 648 -0.66 -7.92 -5.01
C GLY A 648 -1.45 -7.42 -3.79
N ASP A 649 -1.33 -6.13 -3.50
CA ASP A 649 -2.02 -5.40 -2.43
C ASP A 649 -3.44 -4.94 -2.82
N GLY A 650 -4.22 -5.82 -3.45
CA GLY A 650 -5.63 -5.55 -3.79
C GLY A 650 -5.87 -5.20 -5.25
N PHE A 651 -4.91 -5.49 -6.15
CA PHE A 651 -5.15 -5.43 -7.58
C PHE A 651 -6.02 -6.59 -8.03
N ALA A 652 -6.87 -6.31 -9.01
CA ALA A 652 -7.60 -7.33 -9.74
C ALA A 652 -7.96 -6.82 -11.14
N TRP A 653 -8.42 -7.71 -12.01
CA TRP A 653 -8.79 -7.38 -13.37
C TRP A 653 -10.28 -7.12 -13.50
N TYR A 654 -10.62 -5.97 -14.08
CA TYR A 654 -11.98 -5.54 -14.35
C TYR A 654 -12.24 -5.60 -15.85
N ARG A 655 -13.29 -6.32 -16.24
CA ARG A 655 -13.76 -6.36 -17.63
C ARG A 655 -14.53 -5.07 -17.94
N ALA A 656 -14.16 -4.38 -19.01
CA ALA A 656 -14.88 -3.18 -19.46
C ALA A 656 -15.94 -3.52 -20.52
N GLY A 657 -15.59 -4.38 -21.49
CA GLY A 657 -16.54 -4.74 -22.55
C GLY A 657 -15.88 -5.37 -23.77
N LEU A 658 -16.69 -5.54 -24.81
CA LEU A 658 -16.29 -6.03 -26.12
C LEU A 658 -16.15 -4.86 -27.10
N THR A 659 -15.15 -4.96 -27.98
CA THR A 659 -14.91 -4.00 -29.05
C THR A 659 -14.39 -4.70 -30.30
N LYS A 660 -14.46 -3.99 -31.43
CA LYS A 660 -13.90 -4.43 -32.70
C LYS A 660 -13.13 -3.29 -33.33
N LEU A 661 -11.85 -3.50 -33.56
CA LEU A 661 -10.91 -2.47 -33.97
C LEU A 661 -10.12 -2.93 -35.19
N LYS A 662 -9.69 -1.97 -36.02
CA LYS A 662 -8.71 -2.24 -37.07
C LYS A 662 -7.33 -2.33 -36.47
N THR A 663 -6.45 -3.11 -37.09
CA THR A 663 -5.04 -3.15 -36.71
C THR A 663 -4.40 -1.77 -36.81
N GLY A 664 -3.50 -1.46 -35.88
CA GLY A 664 -2.88 -0.13 -35.78
C GLY A 664 -2.63 0.31 -34.34
N MET A 665 -2.50 1.61 -34.12
CA MET A 665 -2.41 2.21 -32.78
C MET A 665 -3.70 2.95 -32.49
N VAL A 666 -4.24 2.77 -31.28
CA VAL A 666 -5.44 3.47 -30.82
C VAL A 666 -5.17 4.10 -29.45
N ASP A 667 -5.78 5.25 -29.18
CA ASP A 667 -5.74 5.84 -27.86
C ASP A 667 -6.91 5.33 -27.01
N LEU A 668 -6.57 4.83 -25.82
CA LEU A 668 -7.49 4.53 -24.74
C LEU A 668 -7.46 5.69 -23.74
N ARG A 669 -8.64 6.20 -23.38
CA ARG A 669 -8.79 7.15 -22.29
C ARG A 669 -9.39 6.44 -21.08
N VAL A 670 -8.73 6.55 -19.94
CA VAL A 670 -9.27 6.16 -18.64
C VAL A 670 -9.84 7.44 -18.03
N GLU A 671 -11.16 7.51 -17.91
CA GLU A 671 -11.88 8.64 -17.34
C GLU A 671 -12.35 8.26 -15.92
N VAL A 672 -11.99 9.10 -14.95
CA VAL A 672 -12.41 8.95 -13.56
C VAL A 672 -13.30 10.12 -13.17
N GLU A 673 -14.54 9.82 -12.80
CA GLU A 673 -15.47 10.81 -12.24
C GLU A 673 -14.98 11.23 -10.85
N PRO A 674 -14.72 12.53 -10.60
CA PRO A 674 -14.25 12.99 -9.30
C PRO A 674 -15.29 12.69 -8.21
N ALA A 675 -14.86 11.99 -7.17
CA ALA A 675 -15.64 11.77 -5.97
C ALA A 675 -14.74 11.93 -4.74
N ASP A 676 -15.36 12.28 -3.60
CA ASP A 676 -14.62 12.46 -2.36
C ASP A 676 -14.01 11.13 -1.89
N GLY A 677 -12.71 11.15 -1.59
CA GLY A 677 -12.01 10.00 -0.99
C GLY A 677 -11.64 8.88 -1.97
N LEU A 678 -11.51 9.17 -3.27
CA LEU A 678 -10.98 8.22 -4.23
C LEU A 678 -9.46 8.04 -4.05
N ASP A 679 -9.03 6.79 -3.84
CA ASP A 679 -7.64 6.34 -3.91
C ASP A 679 -7.58 5.12 -4.83
N LEU A 680 -7.33 5.40 -6.11
CA LEU A 680 -7.30 4.41 -7.17
C LEU A 680 -5.86 4.16 -7.60
N ALA A 681 -5.54 2.92 -7.96
CA ALA A 681 -4.29 2.62 -8.65
C ALA A 681 -4.56 1.76 -9.87
N PHE A 682 -3.96 2.13 -11.01
CA PHE A 682 -4.05 1.39 -12.26
C PHE A 682 -2.69 0.77 -12.57
N ASP A 683 -2.67 -0.53 -12.85
CA ASP A 683 -1.45 -1.32 -13.10
C ASP A 683 -1.25 -1.56 -14.59
N ALA A 684 -2.19 -2.26 -15.24
CA ALA A 684 -2.05 -2.64 -16.65
C ALA A 684 -3.37 -2.62 -17.40
N VAL A 685 -3.31 -2.52 -18.73
CA VAL A 685 -4.44 -2.70 -19.64
C VAL A 685 -4.17 -3.87 -20.56
N LEU A 686 -5.18 -4.73 -20.71
CA LEU A 686 -5.16 -5.88 -21.62
C LEU A 686 -6.29 -5.74 -22.65
N LEU A 687 -5.92 -5.68 -23.92
CA LEU A 687 -6.84 -5.79 -25.05
C LEU A 687 -6.59 -7.12 -25.75
N ALA A 688 -7.50 -8.08 -25.62
CA ALA A 688 -7.25 -9.46 -26.03
C ALA A 688 -8.43 -10.06 -26.80
N PRO A 689 -8.20 -11.02 -27.72
CA PRO A 689 -9.30 -11.78 -28.35
C PRO A 689 -10.19 -12.46 -27.30
N VAL A 690 -11.48 -12.62 -27.60
CA VAL A 690 -12.41 -13.36 -26.74
C VAL A 690 -11.84 -14.74 -26.38
N GLY A 691 -11.82 -15.06 -25.09
CA GLY A 691 -11.30 -16.32 -24.55
C GLY A 691 -9.89 -16.22 -23.94
N VAL A 692 -9.12 -15.19 -24.29
CA VAL A 692 -7.86 -14.88 -23.60
C VAL A 692 -8.20 -14.09 -22.33
N ARG A 693 -7.86 -14.67 -21.17
CA ARG A 693 -8.15 -14.07 -19.87
C ARG A 693 -6.86 -13.58 -19.18
N PRO A 694 -6.94 -12.50 -18.39
CA PRO A 694 -5.84 -12.09 -17.55
C PRO A 694 -5.55 -13.14 -16.46
N ASN A 695 -4.29 -13.19 -16.00
CA ASN A 695 -3.84 -14.12 -14.98
C ASN A 695 -2.87 -13.44 -13.99
N GLY A 696 -3.43 -12.84 -12.95
CA GLY A 696 -2.71 -12.16 -11.89
C GLY A 696 -1.82 -11.05 -12.47
N PRO A 697 -0.55 -10.96 -12.04
CA PRO A 697 0.41 -9.99 -12.57
C PRO A 697 1.06 -10.43 -13.89
N TRP A 698 0.67 -11.58 -14.47
CA TRP A 698 1.36 -12.16 -15.62
C TRP A 698 0.63 -11.89 -16.94
N MET A 699 1.43 -11.61 -17.97
CA MET A 699 0.95 -11.56 -19.35
C MET A 699 0.34 -12.91 -19.77
N PRO A 700 -0.74 -12.93 -20.56
CA PRO A 700 -1.24 -14.17 -21.16
C PRO A 700 -0.18 -14.83 -22.05
N LEU A 701 -0.22 -16.15 -22.12
CA LEU A 701 0.66 -16.89 -23.03
C LEU A 701 0.09 -16.87 -24.46
N THR A 702 0.96 -16.60 -25.43
CA THR A 702 0.64 -16.75 -26.84
C THR A 702 0.41 -18.23 -27.13
N PRO A 703 -0.74 -18.63 -27.69
CA PRO A 703 -0.98 -20.01 -28.08
C PRO A 703 0.07 -20.44 -29.10
N THR A 704 0.65 -21.62 -28.90
CA THR A 704 1.46 -22.27 -29.92
C THR A 704 0.66 -23.45 -30.46
N PRO A 705 0.75 -23.78 -31.76
CA PRO A 705 0.14 -24.99 -32.26
C PRO A 705 0.66 -26.18 -31.43
N SER A 706 -0.27 -26.94 -30.84
CA SER A 706 0.03 -28.23 -30.23
C SER A 706 0.57 -29.16 -31.31
N ARG A 707 1.59 -29.96 -30.98
CA ARG A 707 2.08 -31.01 -31.88
C ARG A 707 0.97 -31.97 -32.27
#